data_AF-A0A812R935-F1
#
_entry.id   AF-A0A812R935-F1
#
_cell.length_a   1.000
_cell.length_b   1.000
_cell.length_c   1.000
_cell.angle_alpha   90.00
_cell.angle_beta   90.00
_cell.angle_gamma   90.00
#
_symmetry.space_group_name_H-M   'P 1'
#
loop_
_entity.id
_entity.type
_entity.pdbx_description
1 polymer ?
#
loop_
_entity_poly.entity_id
_entity_poly.type
_entity_poly.pdbx_seq_one_letter_code
_entity_poly.pdbx_strand_id
1 'polypeptide(L)'
;MASEIAVQCGKLPAWLLTRRLIPEDYPKLLAAAQVRISEARQEAISDEAASGLISEHGENVHYLAAKQIYEAVVQTPEGQAKSLLGGHTHSGPAKWKAVLDAYQRRHLGWASAARLLIQNVNYEIPALKKHAASCERQVSDCTAREAELDRQEASARTRYRELLAEMGIEGFDIRKELRAHSAQAFDQTPCLAFPTSRLNSTLVSISLRVPRTRLGTMPPLLCLSLLWTSLALGGANEELSDGSCALSLRAERQSPPIPLQSFRGPKIEAAEGYHQVAQARRSKGDDRPSTKDCRWELFEQPLSHFDPTNVTFQQRVCIYDGYVNGGGGPIFFYTGNEAAVDLYVNNTGLMWELGKEVGALLVFAEHRYFGESSPTLTGMSSCLKYLTSEEALADFAKIAWNLTHVATEDGSYVAPTSKIVTFGGSYGARLSATMRLKYPHLISGAIASSMVVNQMVDTPKEEWGNFWRAVRYGMDLVPHCGDGTLAMTLVLFDAMMSSKASLIAPALNAAMPGLCRPLESGADLFSLGIALVTKLETLAQSSFPFESNYMTVGGYMENPIVLPPFPLQALCEKFNETAAAINITGDMDQLIYTMTMNGLTVEADWSSTESNDYSAEDFNTSGMPELIAAIFEAQVSMWGEDPSAVFLCPVPTTTTTSTTLVSDDVCRKELDDDSEAWRALTVNDLWAWANAPPTGLVYLAPPSMHLDRDWTVKEQIPSEEAKKETSAQGLASDGLPGARPGKIDLRANEFKYSLKSMVREMSNVFFTVGELDPWGWAGLTEEMALQHPSNRFAKIKRGGHHADTFFSTDQDYEELRQVREAEKQFIKDIIGK
;
A
#
# COMPACT_ATOMS: atom_id res chain seq x y z
N MET A 1 -28.94 36.06 6.22
CA MET A 1 -28.47 35.31 7.39
C MET A 1 -29.63 34.51 7.97
N ALA A 2 -29.54 33.18 8.01
CA ALA A 2 -30.39 32.36 8.87
C ALA A 2 -29.62 32.07 10.15
N SER A 3 -30.24 32.22 11.32
CA SER A 3 -29.62 31.86 12.60
C SER A 3 -29.61 30.33 12.77
N GLU A 4 -28.46 29.75 13.11
CA GLU A 4 -28.40 28.34 13.49
C GLU A 4 -29.31 28.06 14.69
N ILE A 5 -30.07 26.97 14.63
CA ILE A 5 -30.99 26.56 15.70
C ILE A 5 -30.42 25.33 16.38
N ALA A 6 -29.69 25.53 17.47
CA ALA A 6 -29.21 24.42 18.31
C ALA A 6 -30.39 23.68 18.96
N VAL A 7 -30.46 22.36 18.77
CA VAL A 7 -31.49 21.48 19.34
C VAL A 7 -30.81 20.33 20.07
N GLN A 8 -31.14 20.13 21.35
CA GLN A 8 -30.69 18.95 22.10
C GLN A 8 -31.33 17.68 21.48
N CYS A 9 -30.51 16.69 21.09
CA CYS A 9 -30.95 15.48 20.39
C CYS A 9 -32.19 14.82 21.01
N GLY A 10 -32.18 14.55 22.32
CA GLY A 10 -33.31 13.97 23.07
C GLY A 10 -34.61 14.79 23.05
N LYS A 11 -34.59 16.06 22.63
CA LYS A 11 -35.75 16.94 22.46
C LYS A 11 -36.17 17.12 21.00
N LEU A 12 -35.46 16.54 20.03
CA LEU A 12 -35.74 16.72 18.60
C LEU A 12 -37.17 16.34 18.19
N PRO A 13 -37.78 15.21 18.64
CA PRO A 13 -39.18 14.92 18.36
C PRO A 13 -40.13 16.00 18.88
N ALA A 14 -39.90 16.52 20.09
CA ALA A 14 -40.72 17.59 20.67
C ALA A 14 -40.53 18.93 19.93
N TRP A 15 -39.32 19.24 19.48
CA TRP A 15 -39.02 20.42 18.68
C TRP A 15 -39.73 20.42 17.32
N LEU A 16 -39.79 19.25 16.66
CA LEU A 16 -40.55 19.03 15.43
C LEU A 16 -42.06 19.18 15.66
N LEU A 17 -42.55 18.65 16.79
CA LEU A 17 -43.95 18.71 17.23
C LEU A 17 -44.40 20.17 17.46
N THR A 18 -43.65 20.94 18.25
CA THR A 18 -43.94 22.35 18.56
C THR A 18 -43.94 23.24 17.30
N ARG A 19 -43.17 22.87 16.27
CA ARG A 19 -43.16 23.56 14.97
C ARG A 19 -44.19 23.02 13.97
N ARG A 20 -45.01 22.04 14.35
CA ARG A 20 -46.00 21.35 13.50
C ARG A 20 -45.40 20.71 12.23
N LEU A 21 -44.10 20.39 12.27
CA LEU A 21 -43.38 19.74 11.17
C LEU A 21 -43.71 18.24 11.08
N ILE A 22 -44.03 17.63 12.23
CA ILE A 22 -44.59 16.27 12.34
C ILE A 22 -45.92 16.36 13.11
N PRO A 23 -46.85 15.41 12.91
CA PRO A 23 -48.17 15.49 13.52
C PRO A 23 -48.21 15.01 14.97
N GLU A 24 -49.16 15.51 15.77
CA GLU A 24 -49.32 15.12 17.19
C GLU A 24 -49.57 13.61 17.36
N ASP A 25 -50.24 12.96 16.41
CA ASP A 25 -50.52 11.53 16.39
C ASP A 25 -49.36 10.65 15.85
N TYR A 26 -48.17 11.22 15.61
CA TYR A 26 -47.03 10.49 15.02
C TYR A 26 -46.67 9.14 15.69
N PRO A 27 -46.81 8.90 17.01
CA PRO A 27 -46.47 7.60 17.58
C PRO A 27 -47.42 6.49 17.11
N LYS A 28 -48.70 6.82 16.91
CA LYS A 28 -49.71 5.91 16.35
C LYS A 28 -49.46 5.66 14.86
N LEU A 29 -49.06 6.70 14.13
CA LEU A 29 -48.72 6.58 12.71
C LEU A 29 -47.45 5.75 12.49
N LEU A 30 -46.43 5.86 13.35
CA LEU A 30 -45.24 5.01 13.32
C LEU A 30 -45.61 3.53 13.59
N ALA A 31 -46.48 3.26 14.58
CA ALA A 31 -46.99 1.91 14.80
C ALA A 31 -47.76 1.37 13.58
N ALA A 32 -48.55 2.21 12.91
CA ALA A 32 -49.23 1.85 11.67
C ALA A 32 -48.29 1.69 10.45
N ALA A 33 -47.09 2.28 10.47
CA ALA A 33 -46.04 1.99 9.50
C ALA A 33 -45.40 0.62 9.78
N GLN A 34 -45.16 0.28 11.06
CA GLN A 34 -44.63 -1.04 11.45
C GLN A 34 -45.54 -2.20 11.01
N VAL A 35 -46.86 -2.05 11.10
CA VAL A 35 -47.81 -3.06 10.57
C VAL A 35 -47.61 -3.28 9.07
N ARG A 36 -47.44 -2.20 8.29
CA ARG A 36 -47.17 -2.29 6.83
C ARG A 36 -45.82 -2.93 6.52
N ILE A 37 -44.80 -2.70 7.35
CA ILE A 37 -43.50 -3.38 7.25
C ILE A 37 -43.69 -4.89 7.44
N SER A 38 -44.42 -5.32 8.48
CA SER A 38 -44.72 -6.74 8.69
C SER A 38 -45.53 -7.36 7.53
N GLU A 39 -46.47 -6.61 6.94
CA GLU A 39 -47.21 -7.03 5.74
C GLU A 39 -46.34 -7.09 4.48
N ALA A 40 -45.34 -6.21 4.33
CA ALA A 40 -44.44 -6.13 3.18
C ALA A 40 -43.33 -7.20 3.22
N ARG A 41 -42.82 -7.52 4.41
CA ARG A 41 -41.83 -8.60 4.65
C ARG A 41 -42.37 -10.02 4.43
N GLN A 42 -43.69 -10.17 4.25
CA GLN A 42 -44.32 -11.45 3.89
C GLN A 42 -44.39 -11.69 2.37
N GLU A 43 -44.03 -10.70 1.55
CA GLU A 43 -43.98 -10.84 0.10
C GLU A 43 -42.64 -11.42 -0.34
N ALA A 44 -42.68 -12.47 -1.17
CA ALA A 44 -41.47 -12.97 -1.81
C ALA A 44 -40.98 -11.98 -2.87
N ILE A 45 -39.65 -11.78 -2.91
CA ILE A 45 -38.96 -10.97 -3.92
C ILE A 45 -37.87 -11.88 -4.50
N SER A 46 -37.79 -11.96 -5.83
CA SER A 46 -36.93 -12.93 -6.52
C SER A 46 -35.45 -12.57 -6.51
N ASP A 47 -35.14 -11.29 -6.33
CA ASP A 47 -33.79 -10.74 -6.32
C ASP A 47 -33.10 -10.97 -4.97
N GLU A 48 -31.91 -11.57 -5.01
CA GLU A 48 -31.17 -11.99 -3.82
C GLU A 48 -30.62 -10.80 -3.03
N ALA A 49 -30.24 -9.69 -3.70
CA ALA A 49 -29.75 -8.49 -3.03
C ALA A 49 -30.87 -7.72 -2.32
N ALA A 50 -32.02 -7.54 -2.97
CA ALA A 50 -33.21 -6.93 -2.38
C ALA A 50 -33.76 -7.78 -1.21
N SER A 51 -33.76 -9.11 -1.34
CA SER A 51 -34.11 -10.05 -0.27
C SER A 51 -33.10 -10.01 0.89
N GLY A 52 -31.82 -9.85 0.59
CA GLY A 52 -30.74 -9.65 1.56
C GLY A 52 -30.96 -8.41 2.44
N LEU A 53 -31.20 -7.24 1.83
CA LEU A 53 -31.48 -5.99 2.54
C LEU A 53 -32.73 -6.06 3.44
N ILE A 54 -33.78 -6.77 3.01
CA ILE A 54 -34.99 -7.02 3.80
C ILE A 54 -34.72 -7.94 5.00
N SER A 55 -33.76 -8.84 4.86
CA SER A 55 -33.33 -9.78 5.90
C SER A 55 -32.42 -9.11 6.92
N GLU A 56 -31.43 -8.33 6.44
CA GLU A 56 -30.46 -7.57 7.25
C GLU A 56 -31.14 -6.61 8.22
N HIS A 57 -32.05 -5.75 7.72
CA HIS A 57 -32.74 -4.78 8.56
C HIS A 57 -33.78 -5.40 9.52
N GLY A 58 -34.17 -6.67 9.30
CA GLY A 58 -35.04 -7.41 10.21
C GLY A 58 -36.35 -6.68 10.53
N GLU A 59 -36.64 -6.50 11.82
CA GLU A 59 -37.78 -5.69 12.28
C GLU A 59 -37.47 -4.19 12.42
N ASN A 60 -36.19 -3.79 12.34
CA ASN A 60 -35.69 -2.44 12.59
C ASN A 60 -35.75 -1.51 11.35
N VAL A 61 -36.70 -1.78 10.44
CA VAL A 61 -36.94 -0.99 9.23
C VAL A 61 -37.49 0.38 9.62
N HIS A 62 -36.62 1.38 9.56
CA HIS A 62 -36.91 2.80 9.77
C HIS A 62 -36.94 3.52 8.41
N TYR A 63 -37.19 4.84 8.37
CA TYR A 63 -37.39 5.56 7.10
C TYR A 63 -36.27 5.39 6.06
N LEU A 64 -35.00 5.40 6.46
CA LEU A 64 -33.86 5.26 5.54
C LEU A 64 -33.77 3.83 5.00
N ALA A 65 -33.79 2.81 5.86
CA ALA A 65 -33.92 1.41 5.47
C ALA A 65 -35.13 1.15 4.53
N ALA A 66 -36.31 1.72 4.84
CA ALA A 66 -37.49 1.60 3.99
C ALA A 66 -37.33 2.26 2.61
N LYS A 67 -36.53 3.34 2.52
CA LYS A 67 -36.16 3.96 1.25
C LYS A 67 -35.19 3.06 0.46
N GLN A 68 -34.12 2.59 1.10
CA GLN A 68 -33.12 1.71 0.48
C GLN A 68 -33.72 0.40 -0.02
N ILE A 69 -34.55 -0.27 0.79
CA ILE A 69 -35.29 -1.46 0.39
C ILE A 69 -36.17 -1.15 -0.83
N TYR A 70 -36.97 -0.08 -0.81
CA TYR A 70 -37.82 0.25 -1.97
C TYR A 70 -37.00 0.61 -3.21
N GLU A 71 -35.85 1.27 -3.05
CA GLU A 71 -34.94 1.62 -4.15
C GLU A 71 -34.24 0.41 -4.77
N ALA A 72 -33.99 -0.67 -4.01
CA ALA A 72 -33.61 -1.98 -4.56
C ALA A 72 -34.80 -2.70 -5.22
N VAL A 73 -35.93 -2.78 -4.52
CA VAL A 73 -37.14 -3.50 -4.94
C VAL A 73 -37.79 -2.91 -6.21
N VAL A 74 -37.57 -1.64 -6.53
CA VAL A 74 -38.06 -1.05 -7.79
C VAL A 74 -37.22 -1.45 -9.01
N GLN A 75 -35.97 -1.92 -8.82
CA GLN A 75 -35.09 -2.35 -9.91
C GLN A 75 -35.34 -3.80 -10.37
N THR A 76 -35.97 -4.64 -9.54
CA THR A 76 -36.28 -6.04 -9.91
C THR A 76 -37.29 -6.09 -11.07
N PRO A 77 -37.42 -7.22 -11.79
CA PRO A 77 -38.42 -7.38 -12.85
C PRO A 77 -39.86 -7.08 -12.38
N GLU A 78 -40.22 -7.50 -11.17
CA GLU A 78 -41.51 -7.20 -10.52
C GLU A 78 -41.63 -5.71 -10.16
N GLY A 79 -40.52 -5.09 -9.76
CA GLY A 79 -40.39 -3.67 -9.47
C GLY A 79 -40.67 -2.81 -10.69
N GLN A 80 -40.10 -3.17 -11.84
CA GLN A 80 -40.22 -2.46 -13.11
C GLN A 80 -41.57 -2.68 -13.81
N ALA A 81 -42.27 -3.80 -13.56
CA ALA A 81 -43.58 -4.06 -14.12
C ALA A 81 -44.65 -3.07 -13.61
N LYS A 82 -45.11 -2.16 -14.50
CA LYS A 82 -46.14 -1.15 -14.23
C LYS A 82 -47.42 -1.40 -15.03
N SER A 83 -48.53 -0.96 -14.46
CA SER A 83 -49.80 -0.77 -15.16
C SER A 83 -49.77 0.49 -16.04
N LEU A 84 -50.78 0.63 -16.94
CA LEU A 84 -50.98 1.80 -17.80
C LEU A 84 -51.13 3.14 -17.06
N LEU A 85 -51.29 3.13 -15.73
CA LEU A 85 -51.38 4.32 -14.87
C LEU A 85 -50.15 4.46 -13.94
N GLY A 86 -49.05 3.76 -14.23
CA GLY A 86 -47.76 3.87 -13.51
C GLY A 86 -47.69 3.12 -12.16
N GLY A 87 -48.79 2.55 -11.66
CA GLY A 87 -48.77 1.72 -10.44
C GLY A 87 -48.15 0.35 -10.69
N HIS A 88 -47.40 -0.18 -9.71
CA HIS A 88 -46.81 -1.53 -9.76
C HIS A 88 -47.88 -2.62 -9.97
N THR A 89 -47.56 -3.66 -10.74
CA THR A 89 -48.45 -4.83 -10.92
C THR A 89 -48.22 -5.93 -9.88
N HIS A 90 -47.09 -5.94 -9.18
CA HIS A 90 -46.73 -6.95 -8.18
C HIS A 90 -46.92 -6.45 -6.74
N SER A 91 -47.31 -7.36 -5.85
CA SER A 91 -47.66 -7.11 -4.45
C SER A 91 -46.48 -6.63 -3.60
N GLY A 92 -45.31 -7.27 -3.71
CA GLY A 92 -44.08 -6.86 -3.01
C GLY A 92 -43.72 -5.38 -3.24
N PRO A 93 -43.42 -4.97 -4.47
CA PRO A 93 -43.13 -3.56 -4.79
C PRO A 93 -44.25 -2.60 -4.41
N ALA A 94 -45.52 -2.97 -4.57
CA ALA A 94 -46.66 -2.16 -4.15
C ALA A 94 -46.73 -1.95 -2.61
N LYS A 95 -46.47 -3.01 -1.82
CA LYS A 95 -46.43 -2.91 -0.35
C LYS A 95 -45.21 -2.13 0.14
N TRP A 96 -44.03 -2.34 -0.43
CA TRP A 96 -42.84 -1.56 -0.08
C TRP A 96 -42.99 -0.08 -0.44
N LYS A 97 -43.65 0.24 -1.57
CA LYS A 97 -44.07 1.63 -1.87
C LYS A 97 -45.04 2.18 -0.82
N ALA A 98 -45.99 1.38 -0.34
CA ALA A 98 -46.93 1.79 0.71
C ALA A 98 -46.27 2.00 2.09
N VAL A 99 -45.19 1.27 2.39
CA VAL A 99 -44.32 1.52 3.57
C VAL A 99 -43.60 2.87 3.43
N LEU A 100 -42.93 3.10 2.29
CA LEU A 100 -42.22 4.36 2.03
C LEU A 100 -43.18 5.57 2.07
N ASP A 101 -44.36 5.44 1.44
CA ASP A 101 -45.41 6.46 1.46
C ASP A 101 -45.95 6.72 2.88
N ALA A 102 -46.01 5.71 3.76
CA ALA A 102 -46.42 5.90 5.14
C ALA A 102 -45.43 6.79 5.92
N TYR A 103 -44.12 6.69 5.63
CA TYR A 103 -43.12 7.59 6.20
C TYR A 103 -43.09 8.98 5.52
N GLN A 104 -43.26 9.06 4.20
CA GLN A 104 -43.19 10.36 3.50
C GLN A 104 -44.40 11.25 3.80
N ARG A 105 -45.60 10.68 3.97
CA ARG A 105 -46.82 11.42 4.34
C ARG A 105 -46.68 12.11 5.70
N ARG A 106 -47.09 13.39 5.77
CA ARG A 106 -47.01 14.24 6.99
C ARG A 106 -45.60 14.27 7.62
N HIS A 107 -44.55 14.09 6.81
CA HIS A 107 -43.14 14.05 7.22
C HIS A 107 -42.83 13.04 8.35
N LEU A 108 -43.57 11.94 8.45
CA LEU A 108 -43.40 10.94 9.51
C LEU A 108 -41.98 10.33 9.56
N GLY A 109 -41.28 10.29 8.42
CA GLY A 109 -39.87 9.88 8.32
C GLY A 109 -38.91 10.76 9.13
N TRP A 110 -39.24 12.04 9.36
CA TRP A 110 -38.46 12.93 10.25
C TRP A 110 -38.60 12.50 11.71
N ALA A 111 -39.78 12.03 12.13
CA ALA A 111 -39.98 11.45 13.46
C ALA A 111 -39.29 10.08 13.61
N SER A 112 -39.24 9.29 12.54
CA SER A 112 -38.47 8.03 12.50
C SER A 112 -36.96 8.30 12.63
N ALA A 113 -36.40 9.20 11.83
CA ALA A 113 -34.99 9.57 11.88
C ALA A 113 -34.60 10.21 13.22
N ALA A 114 -35.45 11.07 13.80
CA ALA A 114 -35.21 11.65 15.12
C ALA A 114 -35.17 10.59 16.25
N ARG A 115 -35.97 9.52 16.15
CA ARG A 115 -35.92 8.40 17.10
C ARG A 115 -34.66 7.55 16.93
N LEU A 116 -34.25 7.27 15.68
CA LEU A 116 -33.00 6.57 15.39
C LEU A 116 -31.78 7.34 15.90
N LEU A 117 -31.72 8.65 15.66
CA LEU A 117 -30.62 9.49 16.15
C LEU A 117 -30.54 9.49 17.69
N ILE A 118 -31.69 9.54 18.38
CA ILE A 118 -31.76 9.39 19.83
C ILE A 118 -31.27 8.01 20.28
N GLN A 119 -31.65 6.94 19.60
CA GLN A 119 -31.19 5.58 19.91
C GLN A 119 -29.67 5.47 19.77
N ASN A 120 -29.12 5.91 18.63
CA ASN A 120 -27.70 5.83 18.33
C ASN A 120 -26.87 6.65 19.31
N VAL A 121 -27.28 7.88 19.63
CA VAL A 121 -26.55 8.77 20.55
C VAL A 121 -26.64 8.31 22.01
N ASN A 122 -27.78 7.80 22.47
CA ASN A 122 -27.98 7.47 23.89
C ASN A 122 -27.64 6.02 24.26
N TYR A 123 -27.64 5.08 23.30
CA TYR A 123 -27.48 3.65 23.58
C TYR A 123 -26.38 3.00 22.73
N GLU A 124 -26.46 3.08 21.40
CA GLU A 124 -25.53 2.35 20.52
C GLU A 124 -24.09 2.88 20.64
N ILE A 125 -23.88 4.20 20.51
CA ILE A 125 -22.54 4.81 20.61
C ILE A 125 -21.94 4.59 22.02
N PRO A 126 -22.66 4.77 23.14
CA PRO A 126 -22.17 4.39 24.47
C PRO A 126 -21.85 2.89 24.62
N ALA A 127 -22.64 1.99 24.02
CA ALA A 127 -22.39 0.55 24.04
C ALA A 127 -21.13 0.19 23.25
N LEU A 128 -20.97 0.74 22.03
CA LEU A 128 -19.79 0.57 21.19
C LEU A 128 -18.53 1.13 21.87
N LYS A 129 -18.59 2.32 22.48
CA LYS A 129 -17.48 2.87 23.28
C LYS A 129 -17.11 2.00 24.48
N LYS A 130 -18.09 1.40 25.15
CA LYS A 130 -17.84 0.44 26.24
C LYS A 130 -17.23 -0.87 25.72
N HIS A 131 -17.57 -1.30 24.51
CA HIS A 131 -16.97 -2.48 23.87
C HIS A 131 -15.53 -2.22 23.44
N ALA A 132 -15.26 -1.10 22.76
CA ALA A 132 -13.91 -0.64 22.42
C ALA A 132 -13.01 -0.55 23.66
N ALA A 133 -13.46 0.12 24.73
CA ALA A 133 -12.75 0.20 26.01
C ALA A 133 -12.60 -1.13 26.77
N SER A 134 -13.25 -2.21 26.31
CA SER A 134 -13.02 -3.59 26.76
C SER A 134 -11.98 -4.31 25.89
N CYS A 135 -12.00 -4.09 24.58
CA CYS A 135 -10.99 -4.59 23.64
C CYS A 135 -9.63 -3.93 23.91
N GLU A 136 -9.57 -2.62 24.14
CA GLU A 136 -8.36 -1.88 24.55
C GLU A 136 -7.70 -2.51 25.79
N ARG A 137 -8.50 -2.93 26.79
CA ARG A 137 -7.98 -3.63 27.97
C ARG A 137 -7.49 -5.02 27.66
N GLN A 138 -8.21 -5.78 26.83
CA GLN A 138 -7.76 -7.11 26.41
C GLN A 138 -6.44 -7.03 25.61
N VAL A 139 -6.29 -6.02 24.74
CA VAL A 139 -5.02 -5.73 24.06
C VAL A 139 -3.93 -5.37 25.08
N SER A 140 -4.20 -4.48 26.03
CA SER A 140 -3.25 -4.10 27.09
C SER A 140 -2.82 -5.30 27.95
N ASP A 141 -3.76 -6.15 28.37
CA ASP A 141 -3.50 -7.36 29.16
C ASP A 141 -2.70 -8.38 28.33
N CYS A 142 -3.02 -8.53 27.04
CA CYS A 142 -2.25 -9.38 26.12
C CYS A 142 -0.83 -8.86 25.90
N THR A 143 -0.63 -7.57 25.67
CA THR A 143 0.71 -6.96 25.50
C THR A 143 1.52 -7.01 26.80
N ALA A 144 0.90 -6.84 27.97
CA ALA A 144 1.56 -7.04 29.26
C ALA A 144 1.95 -8.51 29.49
N ARG A 145 1.13 -9.46 29.02
CA ARG A 145 1.43 -10.90 29.07
C ARG A 145 2.53 -11.30 28.09
N GLU A 146 2.54 -10.68 26.91
CA GLU A 146 3.54 -10.84 25.86
C GLU A 146 4.91 -10.33 26.30
N ALA A 147 5.00 -9.11 26.83
CA ALA A 147 6.26 -8.56 27.37
C ALA A 147 6.83 -9.40 28.54
N GLU A 148 5.98 -10.10 29.30
CA GLU A 148 6.42 -11.05 30.32
C GLU A 148 6.95 -12.36 29.72
N LEU A 149 6.34 -12.87 28.64
CA LEU A 149 6.83 -14.03 27.92
C LEU A 149 8.15 -13.72 27.18
N ASP A 150 8.26 -12.55 26.55
CA ASP A 150 9.48 -12.10 25.87
C ASP A 150 10.65 -11.97 26.89
N ARG A 151 10.39 -11.47 28.11
CA ARG A 151 11.37 -11.50 29.23
C ARG A 151 11.78 -12.92 29.63
N GLN A 152 10.82 -13.85 29.71
CA GLN A 152 11.11 -15.24 30.05
C GLN A 152 11.91 -15.95 28.95
N GLU A 153 11.64 -15.66 27.67
CA GLU A 153 12.44 -16.18 26.55
C GLU A 153 13.86 -15.60 26.55
N ALA A 154 14.03 -14.28 26.74
CA ALA A 154 15.34 -13.66 26.83
C ALA A 154 16.18 -14.24 27.99
N SER A 155 15.57 -14.49 29.14
CA SER A 155 16.20 -15.18 30.27
C SER A 155 16.59 -16.62 29.93
N ALA A 156 15.69 -17.39 29.31
CA ALA A 156 15.96 -18.77 28.90
C ALA A 156 17.05 -18.86 27.81
N ARG A 157 17.04 -17.96 26.83
CA ARG A 157 18.04 -17.86 25.75
C ARG A 157 19.41 -17.44 26.29
N THR A 158 19.45 -16.57 27.30
CA THR A 158 20.68 -16.23 28.04
C THR A 158 21.22 -17.45 28.78
N ARG A 159 20.39 -18.12 29.60
CA ARG A 159 20.81 -19.31 30.34
C ARG A 159 21.20 -20.48 29.43
N TYR A 160 20.61 -20.58 28.24
CA TYR A 160 21.00 -21.54 27.21
C TYR A 160 22.41 -21.26 26.68
N ARG A 161 22.73 -19.99 26.35
CA ARG A 161 24.09 -19.59 25.93
C ARG A 161 25.12 -19.79 27.03
N GLU A 162 24.78 -19.50 28.29
CA GLU A 162 25.62 -19.82 29.44
C GLU A 162 25.92 -21.33 29.51
N LEU A 163 24.91 -22.19 29.37
CA LEU A 163 25.06 -23.65 29.39
C LEU A 163 25.91 -24.18 28.21
N LEU A 164 25.81 -23.58 27.01
CA LEU A 164 26.69 -23.93 25.89
C LEU A 164 28.14 -23.54 26.18
N ALA A 165 28.37 -22.33 26.71
CA ALA A 165 29.70 -21.87 27.10
C ALA A 165 30.31 -22.69 28.27
N GLU A 166 29.51 -23.07 29.26
CA GLU A 166 29.88 -23.99 30.35
C GLU A 166 30.34 -25.36 29.81
N MET A 167 29.81 -25.80 28.66
CA MET A 167 30.18 -27.04 27.97
C MET A 167 31.26 -26.84 26.88
N GLY A 168 31.74 -25.62 26.64
CA GLY A 168 32.67 -25.31 25.55
C GLY A 168 32.10 -25.57 24.16
N ILE A 169 30.79 -25.36 23.97
CA ILE A 169 30.04 -25.55 22.72
C ILE A 169 29.81 -24.17 22.10
N GLU A 170 30.15 -23.99 20.83
CA GLU A 170 30.12 -22.68 20.15
C GLU A 170 28.71 -22.29 19.70
N GLY A 171 27.88 -23.28 19.38
CA GLY A 171 26.44 -23.11 19.16
C GLY A 171 25.99 -23.02 17.70
N PHE A 172 26.86 -23.33 16.73
CA PHE A 172 26.54 -23.25 15.29
C PHE A 172 25.73 -24.45 14.81
N ASP A 173 26.14 -25.67 15.16
CA ASP A 173 25.36 -26.90 15.06
C ASP A 173 25.51 -27.68 16.38
N ILE A 174 24.68 -27.33 17.35
CA ILE A 174 24.63 -27.97 18.67
C ILE A 174 24.52 -29.50 18.58
N ARG A 175 23.89 -30.05 17.53
CA ARG A 175 23.70 -31.50 17.38
C ARG A 175 24.96 -32.20 16.91
N LYS A 176 25.78 -31.55 16.08
CA LYS A 176 27.10 -32.01 15.61
C LYS A 176 28.19 -31.73 16.65
N GLU A 177 28.14 -30.58 17.32
CA GLU A 177 29.07 -30.19 18.38
C GLU A 177 28.90 -31.08 19.63
N LEU A 178 27.67 -31.34 20.11
CA LEU A 178 27.44 -32.32 21.19
C LEU A 178 27.94 -33.72 20.82
N ARG A 179 27.84 -34.12 19.54
CA ARG A 179 28.39 -35.39 19.05
C ARG A 179 29.92 -35.37 19.09
N ALA A 180 30.56 -34.30 18.61
CA ALA A 180 32.01 -34.14 18.64
C ALA A 180 32.57 -34.15 20.08
N HIS A 181 31.97 -33.39 21.00
CA HIS A 181 32.34 -33.40 22.41
C HIS A 181 32.11 -34.76 23.07
N SER A 182 31.01 -35.45 22.74
CA SER A 182 30.78 -36.81 23.25
C SER A 182 31.87 -37.78 22.76
N ALA A 183 32.34 -37.66 21.52
CA ALA A 183 33.43 -38.48 21.00
C ALA A 183 34.77 -38.17 21.70
N GLN A 184 35.11 -36.89 21.87
CA GLN A 184 36.33 -36.49 22.59
C GLN A 184 36.33 -36.94 24.06
N ALA A 185 35.17 -36.92 24.74
CA ALA A 185 35.05 -37.40 26.11
C ALA A 185 35.27 -38.93 26.24
N PHE A 186 34.91 -39.72 25.22
CA PHE A 186 35.19 -41.15 25.19
C PHE A 186 36.68 -41.46 24.95
N ASP A 187 37.36 -40.68 24.11
CA ASP A 187 38.78 -40.90 23.75
C ASP A 187 39.76 -40.64 24.91
N GLN A 188 39.35 -39.85 25.92
CA GLN A 188 40.18 -39.55 27.10
C GLN A 188 40.07 -40.58 28.24
N THR A 189 39.30 -41.66 28.08
CA THR A 189 39.11 -42.68 29.13
C THR A 189 39.94 -43.95 28.84
N PRO A 190 40.98 -44.29 29.65
CA PRO A 190 41.76 -45.51 29.44
C PRO A 190 40.90 -46.78 29.56
N CYS A 191 41.04 -47.70 28.61
CA CYS A 191 40.22 -48.91 28.50
C CYS A 191 40.31 -49.83 29.74
N LEU A 192 39.23 -49.90 30.52
CA LEU A 192 38.98 -51.06 31.40
C LEU A 192 38.46 -52.24 30.57
N ALA A 193 39.38 -53.12 30.18
CA ALA A 193 39.06 -54.30 29.38
C ALA A 193 38.17 -55.29 30.14
N PHE A 194 37.02 -55.65 29.55
CA PHE A 194 36.24 -56.83 29.92
C PHE A 194 36.03 -57.72 28.68
N PRO A 195 36.07 -59.06 28.82
CA PRO A 195 36.15 -59.98 27.69
C PRO A 195 34.82 -60.18 26.96
N THR A 196 34.91 -60.34 25.64
CA THR A 196 33.78 -60.57 24.74
C THR A 196 33.15 -61.97 24.90
N SER A 197 32.20 -62.15 25.83
CA SER A 197 31.40 -63.39 25.90
C SER A 197 30.07 -63.32 26.67
N ARG A 198 29.20 -62.32 26.41
CA ARG A 198 27.72 -62.38 26.56
C ARG A 198 27.04 -61.04 26.19
N LEU A 199 26.38 -60.98 25.04
CA LEU A 199 25.15 -60.18 24.76
C LEU A 199 24.71 -60.34 23.29
N ASN A 200 24.32 -61.56 22.91
CA ASN A 200 23.41 -61.76 21.78
C ASN A 200 21.99 -61.55 22.29
N SER A 201 21.13 -60.86 21.52
CA SER A 201 19.91 -60.15 21.96
C SER A 201 20.23 -59.07 23.03
N THR A 202 19.90 -57.80 22.82
CA THR A 202 18.58 -57.29 22.40
C THR A 202 18.70 -56.08 21.47
N LEU A 203 18.08 -56.13 20.29
CA LEU A 203 17.81 -54.96 19.45
C LEU A 203 16.53 -54.27 19.95
N VAL A 204 16.59 -52.96 20.23
CA VAL A 204 15.39 -52.14 20.47
C VAL A 204 15.45 -50.88 19.62
N SER A 205 14.76 -50.90 18.48
CA SER A 205 14.33 -49.69 17.80
C SER A 205 13.09 -49.12 18.50
N ILE A 206 13.07 -47.81 18.80
CA ILE A 206 11.85 -47.12 19.24
C ILE A 206 11.43 -46.14 18.13
N SER A 207 10.56 -46.61 17.23
CA SER A 207 9.83 -45.74 16.31
C SER A 207 8.59 -45.19 17.02
N LEU A 208 8.53 -43.88 17.24
CA LEU A 208 7.32 -43.23 17.77
C LEU A 208 6.25 -43.14 16.67
N ARG A 209 5.19 -43.96 16.80
CA ARG A 209 4.03 -43.97 15.90
C ARG A 209 2.89 -43.16 16.49
N VAL A 210 2.39 -42.17 15.76
CA VAL A 210 1.18 -41.41 16.15
C VAL A 210 -0.07 -42.22 15.76
N PRO A 211 -0.99 -42.54 16.70
CA PRO A 211 -2.28 -43.15 16.39
C PRO A 211 -3.37 -42.09 16.14
N ARG A 212 -4.28 -42.35 15.18
CA ARG A 212 -5.37 -41.43 14.80
C ARG A 212 -6.75 -42.02 15.11
N THR A 213 -7.64 -41.20 15.68
CA THR A 213 -9.11 -41.35 15.78
C THR A 213 -9.73 -42.42 16.70
N ARG A 214 -10.71 -42.01 17.53
CA ARG A 214 -12.16 -42.26 17.32
C ARG A 214 -13.02 -41.36 18.23
N LEU A 215 -14.32 -41.27 17.91
CA LEU A 215 -15.32 -40.40 18.57
C LEU A 215 -15.99 -41.09 19.77
N GLY A 216 -16.55 -40.32 20.72
CA GLY A 216 -17.80 -40.70 21.40
C GLY A 216 -18.04 -40.25 22.86
N THR A 217 -19.23 -39.65 23.08
CA THR A 217 -19.99 -39.57 24.36
C THR A 217 -19.55 -38.56 25.46
N MET A 218 -20.47 -38.28 26.39
CA MET A 218 -20.50 -37.16 27.37
C MET A 218 -20.48 -37.70 28.84
N PRO A 219 -21.07 -37.00 29.84
CA PRO A 219 -20.55 -36.00 30.80
C PRO A 219 -20.18 -36.69 32.17
N PRO A 220 -20.05 -36.07 33.39
CA PRO A 220 -20.43 -34.71 33.83
C PRO A 220 -19.49 -34.03 34.88
N LEU A 221 -20.11 -33.20 35.73
CA LEU A 221 -19.65 -32.33 36.84
C LEU A 221 -19.08 -33.02 38.11
N LEU A 222 -18.56 -32.15 39.00
CA LEU A 222 -18.45 -32.21 40.47
C LEU A 222 -17.25 -32.92 41.14
N CYS A 223 -16.40 -32.10 41.77
CA CYS A 223 -15.69 -32.39 43.02
C CYS A 223 -15.72 -31.13 43.91
N LEU A 224 -16.29 -31.19 45.11
CA LEU A 224 -16.43 -30.04 46.01
C LEU A 224 -16.60 -30.45 47.49
N SER A 225 -15.50 -30.44 48.26
CA SER A 225 -15.48 -30.51 49.74
C SER A 225 -14.02 -30.43 50.23
N LEU A 226 -13.60 -29.85 51.37
CA LEU A 226 -14.11 -28.93 52.40
C LEU A 226 -13.37 -29.31 53.72
N LEU A 227 -12.94 -28.33 54.52
CA LEU A 227 -12.51 -28.36 55.96
C LEU A 227 -11.48 -27.19 56.17
N TRP A 228 -11.39 -26.35 57.21
CA TRP A 228 -12.20 -25.91 58.40
C TRP A 228 -11.32 -24.84 59.16
N THR A 229 -11.66 -23.98 60.15
CA THR A 229 -12.85 -23.30 60.78
C THR A 229 -12.30 -22.40 61.94
N SER A 230 -12.92 -21.37 62.53
CA SER A 230 -13.98 -20.38 62.15
C SER A 230 -14.26 -19.41 63.33
N LEU A 231 -14.62 -18.13 63.07
CA LEU A 231 -15.13 -17.10 64.03
C LEU A 231 -14.12 -16.61 65.12
N ALA A 232 -14.33 -15.54 65.92
CA ALA A 232 -15.53 -14.74 66.23
C ALA A 232 -15.29 -13.25 66.64
N LEU A 233 -16.27 -12.39 66.31
CA LEU A 233 -16.92 -11.30 67.10
C LEU A 233 -16.14 -10.16 67.82
N GLY A 234 -16.65 -8.93 67.63
CA GLY A 234 -16.46 -7.71 68.45
C GLY A 234 -17.03 -6.49 67.72
N GLY A 235 -17.85 -5.62 68.33
CA GLY A 235 -18.62 -4.63 67.55
C GLY A 235 -19.02 -3.31 68.23
N ALA A 236 -19.94 -2.60 67.55
CA ALA A 236 -20.76 -1.45 67.97
C ALA A 236 -20.28 0.01 67.71
N ASN A 237 -21.28 0.79 67.26
CA ASN A 237 -21.56 2.24 67.44
C ASN A 237 -20.86 3.39 66.67
N GLU A 238 -21.74 4.24 66.09
CA GLU A 238 -21.77 5.73 66.10
C GLU A 238 -20.61 6.56 65.46
N GLU A 239 -20.80 7.79 64.96
CA GLU A 239 -21.90 8.49 64.24
C GLU A 239 -21.29 9.80 63.62
N LEU A 240 -22.08 10.69 63.00
CA LEU A 240 -21.75 12.07 62.56
C LEU A 240 -20.79 12.21 61.34
N SER A 241 -20.91 13.22 60.47
CA SER A 241 -21.96 14.25 60.23
C SER A 241 -21.85 14.87 58.82
N ASP A 242 -22.81 15.74 58.46
CA ASP A 242 -22.84 16.57 57.25
C ASP A 242 -21.56 17.38 56.94
N GLY A 243 -21.40 17.76 55.66
CA GLY A 243 -20.32 18.67 55.22
C GLY A 243 -20.40 19.08 53.75
N SER A 244 -21.35 19.94 53.39
CA SER A 244 -21.44 20.50 52.02
C SER A 244 -20.37 21.56 51.76
N CYS A 245 -19.73 21.51 50.58
CA CYS A 245 -19.12 22.69 49.98
C CYS A 245 -19.09 22.57 48.45
N ALA A 246 -19.22 23.70 47.74
CA ALA A 246 -19.36 23.74 46.29
C ALA A 246 -18.06 24.18 45.60
N LEU A 247 -17.78 23.62 44.42
CA LEU A 247 -16.70 24.08 43.54
C LEU A 247 -17.22 24.40 42.13
N SER A 248 -17.85 25.58 42.04
CA SER A 248 -17.87 26.51 40.90
C SER A 248 -17.40 25.96 39.53
N LEU A 249 -18.34 25.50 38.70
CA LEU A 249 -18.18 25.50 37.24
C LEU A 249 -18.22 26.95 36.72
N ARG A 250 -17.10 27.67 36.82
CA ARG A 250 -16.98 29.01 36.24
C ARG A 250 -16.71 28.90 34.74
N ALA A 251 -17.78 28.95 33.96
CA ALA A 251 -17.69 28.94 32.50
C ALA A 251 -17.20 30.29 31.95
N GLU A 252 -15.89 30.48 31.86
CA GLU A 252 -15.30 31.59 31.10
C GLU A 252 -15.18 31.21 29.61
N ARG A 253 -16.28 31.42 28.89
CA ARG A 253 -16.24 31.60 27.43
C ARG A 253 -15.54 32.93 27.15
N GLN A 254 -14.38 32.91 26.50
CA GLN A 254 -14.03 33.86 25.44
C GLN A 254 -12.72 33.48 24.73
N SER A 255 -12.85 32.82 23.58
CA SER A 255 -12.00 33.10 22.42
C SER A 255 -12.89 33.83 21.40
N PRO A 256 -12.42 34.88 20.72
CA PRO A 256 -13.23 35.62 19.75
C PRO A 256 -13.52 34.77 18.51
N PRO A 257 -14.54 35.11 17.70
CA PRO A 257 -14.65 34.54 16.37
C PRO A 257 -13.39 34.91 15.57
N ILE A 258 -12.67 33.90 15.10
CA ILE A 258 -11.63 34.09 14.08
C ILE A 258 -12.34 34.67 12.86
N PRO A 259 -11.92 35.85 12.34
CA PRO A 259 -12.52 36.38 11.13
C PRO A 259 -12.23 35.42 9.97
N LEU A 260 -13.27 35.04 9.23
CA LEU A 260 -13.12 34.36 7.95
C LEU A 260 -12.27 35.28 7.06
N GLN A 261 -11.01 34.90 6.85
CA GLN A 261 -10.10 35.65 5.99
C GLN A 261 -10.36 35.32 4.53
N SER A 262 -9.94 36.26 3.68
CA SER A 262 -10.17 36.33 2.25
C SER A 262 -9.68 35.10 1.50
N PHE A 263 -10.22 34.87 0.29
CA PHE A 263 -9.91 33.70 -0.54
C PHE A 263 -8.55 33.84 -1.26
N ARG A 264 -7.51 34.09 -0.46
CA ARG A 264 -6.10 34.19 -0.86
C ARG A 264 -5.22 33.68 0.27
N GLY A 265 -4.78 32.43 0.16
CA GLY A 265 -3.44 32.09 0.62
C GLY A 265 -2.41 33.04 -0.03
N PRO A 266 -1.23 33.27 0.58
CA PRO A 266 -0.23 34.12 -0.02
C PRO A 266 0.13 33.59 -1.41
N LYS A 267 0.06 34.45 -2.44
CA LYS A 267 0.66 34.11 -3.74
C LYS A 267 2.17 33.99 -3.53
N ILE A 268 2.67 32.77 -3.55
CA ILE A 268 4.10 32.49 -3.59
C ILE A 268 4.57 32.80 -5.02
N GLU A 269 5.52 33.73 -5.15
CA GLU A 269 6.36 33.75 -6.34
C GLU A 269 7.18 32.46 -6.32
N ALA A 270 7.02 31.65 -7.36
CA ALA A 270 7.45 30.25 -7.41
C ALA A 270 8.88 30.09 -6.85
N ALA A 271 9.02 29.33 -5.77
CA ALA A 271 10.24 29.23 -4.97
C ALA A 271 11.45 28.79 -5.80
N GLU A 272 12.38 29.71 -6.07
CA GLU A 272 13.52 29.51 -6.96
C GLU A 272 14.51 28.39 -6.54
N GLY A 273 14.30 27.77 -5.37
CA GLY A 273 15.17 26.72 -4.81
C GLY A 273 14.84 25.27 -5.19
N TYR A 274 13.61 24.94 -5.60
CA TYR A 274 13.20 23.53 -5.89
C TYR A 274 12.64 23.31 -7.31
N HIS A 275 12.30 24.38 -8.05
CA HIS A 275 11.44 24.29 -9.23
C HIS A 275 12.11 23.89 -10.57
N GLN A 276 13.14 23.05 -10.55
CA GLN A 276 13.64 22.39 -11.76
C GLN A 276 13.83 20.88 -11.58
N VAL A 277 12.71 20.20 -11.34
CA VAL A 277 12.46 18.92 -12.04
C VAL A 277 12.63 19.20 -13.53
N ALA A 278 13.83 18.98 -14.04
CA ALA A 278 14.12 19.09 -15.45
C ALA A 278 13.23 18.08 -16.18
N GLN A 279 12.49 18.51 -17.21
CA GLN A 279 11.94 17.57 -18.17
C GLN A 279 13.07 17.07 -19.10
N ALA A 280 12.83 15.96 -19.80
CA ALA A 280 13.50 15.67 -21.05
C ALA A 280 13.53 16.94 -21.92
N ARG A 281 14.68 17.24 -22.56
CA ARG A 281 14.97 18.55 -23.16
C ARG A 281 13.83 19.00 -24.09
N ARG A 282 12.95 19.90 -23.60
CA ARG A 282 11.85 20.45 -24.39
C ARG A 282 12.37 20.92 -25.74
N SER A 283 11.73 20.46 -26.81
CA SER A 283 12.00 20.97 -28.14
C SER A 283 11.74 22.48 -28.16
N LYS A 284 12.52 23.23 -28.94
CA LYS A 284 12.51 24.69 -28.92
C LYS A 284 11.25 25.22 -29.62
N GLY A 285 10.15 25.29 -28.86
CA GLY A 285 8.78 25.53 -29.34
C GLY A 285 7.73 24.60 -28.74
N ASP A 286 8.05 23.85 -27.68
CA ASP A 286 7.09 23.01 -26.96
C ASP A 286 6.16 23.84 -26.05
N ASP A 287 5.03 24.25 -26.62
CA ASP A 287 3.95 25.03 -26.00
C ASP A 287 2.99 24.18 -25.11
N ARG A 288 3.35 22.95 -24.72
CA ARG A 288 2.52 22.14 -23.80
C ARG A 288 2.45 22.76 -22.40
N PRO A 289 1.28 22.72 -21.71
CA PRO A 289 1.15 23.21 -20.34
C PRO A 289 2.16 22.60 -19.35
N SER A 290 2.41 23.30 -18.25
CA SER A 290 3.41 22.93 -17.24
C SER A 290 3.11 23.56 -15.88
N THR A 291 3.94 23.26 -14.87
CA THR A 291 4.04 23.99 -13.59
C THR A 291 4.14 25.52 -13.72
N LYS A 292 4.47 26.06 -14.90
CA LYS A 292 4.45 27.50 -15.23
C LYS A 292 3.06 28.08 -15.41
N ASP A 293 2.09 27.27 -15.79
CA ASP A 293 0.69 27.65 -16.00
C ASP A 293 -0.13 27.57 -14.70
N CYS A 294 0.36 26.84 -13.70
CA CYS A 294 -0.27 26.69 -12.40
C CYS A 294 -0.43 28.01 -11.65
N ARG A 295 -1.66 28.28 -11.17
CA ARG A 295 -1.84 29.09 -9.97
C ARG A 295 -1.58 28.19 -8.76
N TRP A 296 -0.42 28.37 -8.16
CA TRP A 296 -0.07 27.71 -6.90
C TRP A 296 -0.84 28.33 -5.73
N GLU A 297 -1.44 27.48 -4.90
CA GLU A 297 -2.14 27.84 -3.67
C GLU A 297 -1.64 26.95 -2.52
N LEU A 298 -1.63 27.52 -1.31
CA LEU A 298 -1.41 26.77 -0.07
C LEU A 298 -2.76 26.53 0.61
N PHE A 299 -3.00 25.27 0.99
CA PHE A 299 -4.23 24.81 1.59
C PHE A 299 -4.00 24.43 3.05
N GLU A 300 -4.68 25.10 3.98
CA GLU A 300 -4.57 24.72 5.39
C GLU A 300 -5.26 23.36 5.62
N GLN A 301 -4.47 22.36 6.02
CA GLN A 301 -4.93 21.04 6.44
C GLN A 301 -4.75 20.86 7.95
N PRO A 302 -5.60 20.08 8.64
CA PRO A 302 -5.27 19.62 9.98
C PRO A 302 -4.10 18.62 9.89
N LEU A 303 -3.24 18.58 10.91
CA LEU A 303 -2.16 17.59 10.98
C LEU A 303 -2.70 16.14 10.99
N SER A 304 -3.90 15.95 11.55
CA SER A 304 -4.64 14.70 11.48
C SER A 304 -6.14 14.95 11.31
N HIS A 305 -6.79 14.15 10.47
CA HIS A 305 -8.25 14.11 10.37
C HIS A 305 -8.90 13.14 11.38
N PHE A 306 -8.10 12.32 12.05
CA PHE A 306 -8.59 11.23 12.93
C PHE A 306 -8.16 11.38 14.40
N ASP A 307 -6.98 11.91 14.69
CA ASP A 307 -6.56 12.33 16.02
C ASP A 307 -7.07 13.76 16.34
N PRO A 308 -7.56 14.03 17.56
CA PRO A 308 -8.08 15.35 17.95
C PRO A 308 -6.95 16.35 18.26
N THR A 309 -6.26 16.80 17.20
CA THR A 309 -5.22 17.84 17.25
C THR A 309 -5.72 19.19 16.73
N ASN A 310 -5.17 20.28 17.27
CA ASN A 310 -5.40 21.65 16.79
C ASN A 310 -4.23 22.17 15.91
N VAL A 311 -3.24 21.32 15.60
CA VAL A 311 -2.12 21.70 14.72
C VAL A 311 -2.57 21.63 13.27
N THR A 312 -2.21 22.62 12.46
CA THR A 312 -2.42 22.66 11.02
C THR A 312 -1.09 22.72 10.26
N PHE A 313 -1.11 22.33 8.99
CA PHE A 313 0.00 22.53 8.05
C PHE A 313 -0.54 23.08 6.72
N GLN A 314 0.37 23.46 5.82
CA GLN A 314 0.02 23.96 4.50
C GLN A 314 0.36 22.89 3.46
N GLN A 315 -0.65 22.44 2.72
CA GLN A 315 -0.52 21.52 1.59
C GLN A 315 -0.49 22.33 0.29
N ARG A 316 0.46 22.02 -0.60
CA ARG A 316 0.64 22.71 -1.87
C ARG A 316 -0.31 22.15 -2.93
N VAL A 317 -0.96 23.05 -3.68
CA VAL A 317 -1.91 22.69 -4.74
C VAL A 317 -1.64 23.55 -5.96
N CYS A 318 -1.47 22.93 -7.13
CA CYS A 318 -1.56 23.61 -8.41
C CYS A 318 -3.02 23.63 -8.88
N ILE A 319 -3.52 24.81 -9.23
CA ILE A 319 -4.84 24.99 -9.85
C ILE A 319 -4.66 25.66 -11.22
N TYR A 320 -5.33 25.15 -12.24
CA TYR A 320 -5.42 25.79 -13.56
C TYR A 320 -6.87 25.89 -14.02
N ASP A 321 -7.32 27.13 -14.23
CA ASP A 321 -8.68 27.50 -14.62
C ASP A 321 -8.82 27.98 -16.07
N GLY A 322 -7.73 28.00 -16.85
CA GLY A 322 -7.70 28.56 -18.21
C GLY A 322 -8.59 27.86 -19.26
N TYR A 323 -9.23 26.73 -18.92
CA TYR A 323 -10.21 26.04 -19.77
C TYR A 323 -11.68 26.23 -19.34
N VAL A 324 -11.95 26.85 -18.18
CA VAL A 324 -13.30 26.90 -17.60
C VAL A 324 -14.16 27.98 -18.25
N ASN A 325 -15.11 27.55 -19.10
CA ASN A 325 -15.90 28.42 -19.96
C ASN A 325 -17.09 29.12 -19.27
N GLY A 326 -16.88 29.74 -18.11
CA GLY A 326 -17.79 30.70 -17.46
C GLY A 326 -19.13 30.19 -16.91
N GLY A 327 -19.63 29.03 -17.35
CA GLY A 327 -20.85 28.38 -16.86
C GLY A 327 -20.63 27.30 -15.79
N GLY A 328 -19.39 27.16 -15.30
CA GLY A 328 -18.92 25.97 -14.58
C GLY A 328 -18.45 24.87 -15.53
N GLY A 329 -17.73 23.89 -14.98
CA GLY A 329 -17.16 22.75 -15.71
C GLY A 329 -16.76 21.64 -14.73
N PRO A 330 -16.47 20.42 -15.19
CA PRO A 330 -16.02 19.34 -14.32
C PRO A 330 -14.69 19.69 -13.64
N ILE A 331 -14.40 19.06 -12.50
CA ILE A 331 -13.11 19.20 -11.82
C ILE A 331 -12.31 17.94 -12.06
N PHE A 332 -11.13 18.08 -12.65
CA PHE A 332 -10.16 17.01 -12.76
C PHE A 332 -9.14 17.15 -11.64
N PHE A 333 -8.99 16.10 -10.84
CA PHE A 333 -8.23 16.12 -9.59
C PHE A 333 -7.14 15.05 -9.62
N TYR A 334 -5.88 15.44 -9.78
CA TYR A 334 -4.77 14.52 -9.60
C TYR A 334 -4.52 14.30 -8.11
N THR A 335 -4.60 13.04 -7.66
CA THR A 335 -4.19 12.65 -6.31
C THR A 335 -2.67 12.47 -6.29
N GLY A 336 -1.95 13.50 -5.84
CA GLY A 336 -0.50 13.48 -5.72
C GLY A 336 -0.01 12.29 -4.91
N ASN A 337 1.16 11.79 -5.28
CA ASN A 337 1.70 10.53 -4.77
C ASN A 337 3.17 10.70 -4.33
N GLU A 338 4.03 9.70 -4.50
CA GLU A 338 5.34 9.55 -3.84
C GLU A 338 6.49 10.49 -4.25
N ALA A 339 6.18 11.70 -4.72
CA ALA A 339 7.16 12.75 -5.04
C ALA A 339 6.50 14.16 -5.06
N ALA A 340 7.33 15.20 -5.07
CA ALA A 340 6.93 16.57 -5.33
C ALA A 340 6.01 16.72 -6.57
N VAL A 341 4.87 17.41 -6.40
CA VAL A 341 3.74 17.39 -7.37
C VAL A 341 4.08 18.00 -8.74
N ASP A 342 5.15 18.81 -8.81
CA ASP A 342 5.74 19.31 -10.05
C ASP A 342 5.99 18.21 -11.08
N LEU A 343 6.34 17.00 -10.64
CA LEU A 343 6.56 15.85 -11.52
C LEU A 343 5.28 15.46 -12.27
N TYR A 344 4.15 15.35 -11.57
CA TYR A 344 2.87 14.92 -12.13
C TYR A 344 2.21 16.01 -12.98
N VAL A 345 2.21 17.25 -12.48
CA VAL A 345 1.75 18.44 -13.23
C VAL A 345 2.39 18.51 -14.61
N ASN A 346 3.69 18.22 -14.69
CA ASN A 346 4.48 18.29 -15.93
C ASN A 346 4.35 17.05 -16.83
N ASN A 347 3.71 15.95 -16.40
CA ASN A 347 3.69 14.69 -17.15
C ASN A 347 2.30 14.12 -17.42
N THR A 348 1.26 14.36 -16.59
CA THR A 348 -0.10 13.80 -16.76
C THR A 348 -0.90 14.49 -17.88
N GLY A 349 -0.40 14.39 -19.12
CA GLY A 349 -0.94 15.06 -20.29
C GLY A 349 -2.36 14.65 -20.70
N LEU A 350 -2.77 13.40 -20.44
CA LEU A 350 -4.14 12.94 -20.65
C LEU A 350 -5.17 13.86 -19.97
N MET A 351 -4.86 14.27 -18.75
CA MET A 351 -5.68 15.13 -17.91
C MET A 351 -5.72 16.57 -18.46
N TRP A 352 -4.58 17.11 -18.90
CA TRP A 352 -4.50 18.42 -19.56
C TRP A 352 -5.28 18.48 -20.88
N GLU A 353 -5.08 17.51 -21.76
CA GLU A 353 -5.72 17.46 -23.08
C GLU A 353 -7.24 17.32 -22.96
N LEU A 354 -7.71 16.35 -22.17
CA LEU A 354 -9.13 16.17 -21.96
C LEU A 354 -9.74 17.36 -21.20
N GLY A 355 -9.01 17.94 -20.25
CA GLY A 355 -9.46 19.13 -19.53
C GLY A 355 -9.75 20.30 -20.48
N LYS A 356 -8.95 20.44 -21.54
CA LYS A 356 -9.17 21.39 -22.63
C LYS A 356 -10.36 21.02 -23.51
N GLU A 357 -10.59 19.73 -23.79
CA GLU A 357 -11.74 19.24 -24.56
C GLU A 357 -13.09 19.48 -23.85
N VAL A 358 -13.16 19.30 -22.52
CA VAL A 358 -14.42 19.40 -21.75
C VAL A 358 -14.58 20.69 -20.94
N GLY A 359 -13.58 21.58 -20.94
CA GLY A 359 -13.60 22.84 -20.18
C GLY A 359 -13.48 22.65 -18.66
N ALA A 360 -12.60 21.73 -18.23
CA ALA A 360 -12.42 21.36 -16.84
C ALA A 360 -11.61 22.40 -16.03
N LEU A 361 -11.88 22.46 -14.73
CA LEU A 361 -10.92 22.96 -13.75
C LEU A 361 -9.88 21.85 -13.50
N LEU A 362 -8.60 22.17 -13.60
CA LEU A 362 -7.50 21.24 -13.34
C LEU A 362 -6.92 21.52 -11.95
N VAL A 363 -6.79 20.48 -11.14
CA VAL A 363 -6.28 20.54 -9.77
C VAL A 363 -5.28 19.42 -9.55
N PHE A 364 -4.05 19.75 -9.15
CA PHE A 364 -3.03 18.80 -8.74
C PHE A 364 -2.69 19.08 -7.28
N ALA A 365 -3.16 18.21 -6.37
CA ALA A 365 -2.88 18.33 -4.94
C ALA A 365 -1.66 17.49 -4.57
N GLU A 366 -0.67 18.09 -3.93
CA GLU A 366 0.53 17.38 -3.46
C GLU A 366 0.22 16.44 -2.29
N HIS A 367 0.95 15.33 -2.19
CA HIS A 367 0.80 14.42 -1.05
C HIS A 367 1.43 15.01 0.21
N ARG A 368 0.78 14.84 1.37
CA ARG A 368 1.40 15.22 2.66
C ARG A 368 2.76 14.54 2.84
N TYR A 369 3.73 15.26 3.40
CA TYR A 369 5.13 14.82 3.59
C TYR A 369 5.97 14.62 2.31
N PHE A 370 5.47 15.02 1.12
CA PHE A 370 6.26 15.05 -0.12
C PHE A 370 6.38 16.48 -0.65
N GLY A 371 7.49 16.78 -1.32
CA GLY A 371 7.77 18.10 -1.89
C GLY A 371 7.77 19.22 -0.85
N GLU A 372 6.86 20.18 -0.99
CA GLU A 372 6.73 21.31 -0.05
C GLU A 372 5.64 21.08 1.01
N SER A 373 4.88 19.98 0.93
CA SER A 373 3.68 19.72 1.72
C SER A 373 3.94 18.99 3.05
N SER A 374 5.03 19.37 3.72
CA SER A 374 5.49 18.76 4.97
C SER A 374 5.12 19.61 6.20
N PRO A 375 4.58 19.03 7.28
CA PRO A 375 4.21 19.78 8.48
C PRO A 375 5.45 20.18 9.29
N THR A 376 5.55 21.44 9.71
CA THR A 376 6.55 21.86 10.71
C THR A 376 6.14 21.36 12.09
N LEU A 377 6.89 20.44 12.67
CA LEU A 377 6.56 19.77 13.94
C LEU A 377 7.64 19.97 14.99
N THR A 378 7.33 20.76 16.02
CA THR A 378 8.26 21.07 17.12
C THR A 378 7.89 20.32 18.40
N GLY A 379 8.88 19.71 19.06
CA GLY A 379 8.67 19.04 20.37
C GLY A 379 7.93 17.70 20.30
N MET A 380 7.74 17.14 19.10
CA MET A 380 7.37 15.74 18.90
C MET A 380 8.62 14.84 18.84
N SER A 381 8.42 13.52 18.97
CA SER A 381 9.47 12.50 18.83
C SER A 381 9.47 11.82 17.45
N SER A 382 8.83 12.46 16.46
CA SER A 382 8.57 11.91 15.13
C SER A 382 8.01 13.01 14.24
N CYS A 383 8.51 13.08 13.01
CA CYS A 383 7.84 13.73 11.89
C CYS A 383 6.71 12.85 11.36
N LEU A 384 7.06 11.61 11.07
CA LEU A 384 6.34 10.70 10.16
C LEU A 384 5.02 10.16 10.72
N LYS A 385 4.68 10.44 11.99
CA LYS A 385 3.50 9.90 12.69
C LYS A 385 2.18 9.96 11.89
N TYR A 386 1.93 11.01 11.11
CA TYR A 386 0.67 11.23 10.39
C TYR A 386 0.80 11.01 8.88
N LEU A 387 1.85 10.33 8.43
CA LEU A 387 2.04 9.89 7.06
C LEU A 387 1.31 8.56 6.84
N THR A 388 0.03 8.65 6.50
CA THR A 388 -0.79 7.51 6.07
C THR A 388 -1.63 7.85 4.85
N SER A 389 -2.09 6.80 4.17
CA SER A 389 -2.96 6.84 3.01
C SER A 389 -4.33 7.41 3.37
N GLU A 390 -4.90 7.04 4.53
CA GLU A 390 -6.20 7.58 4.98
C GLU A 390 -6.14 9.09 5.23
N GLU A 391 -5.04 9.54 5.83
CA GLU A 391 -4.78 10.95 6.12
C GLU A 391 -4.65 11.77 4.83
N ALA A 392 -3.89 11.28 3.83
CA ALA A 392 -3.79 11.91 2.52
C ALA A 392 -5.13 11.89 1.73
N LEU A 393 -5.89 10.78 1.80
CA LEU A 393 -7.22 10.70 1.20
C LEU A 393 -8.20 11.70 1.85
N ALA A 394 -8.10 11.92 3.16
CA ALA A 394 -8.89 12.91 3.87
C ALA A 394 -8.48 14.36 3.53
N ASP A 395 -7.17 14.62 3.33
CA ASP A 395 -6.69 15.90 2.79
C ASP A 395 -7.32 16.20 1.42
N PHE A 396 -7.22 15.25 0.48
CA PHE A 396 -7.80 15.39 -0.86
C PHE A 396 -9.32 15.55 -0.82
N ALA A 397 -10.01 14.83 0.06
CA ALA A 397 -11.45 14.99 0.28
C ALA A 397 -11.81 16.39 0.81
N LYS A 398 -10.99 16.98 1.69
CA LYS A 398 -11.20 18.35 2.19
C LYS A 398 -11.01 19.38 1.07
N ILE A 399 -9.99 19.25 0.22
CA ILE A 399 -9.79 20.13 -0.95
C ILE A 399 -10.99 19.99 -1.91
N ALA A 400 -11.34 18.77 -2.30
CA ALA A 400 -12.44 18.47 -3.21
C ALA A 400 -13.81 18.98 -2.70
N TRP A 401 -14.06 18.87 -1.39
CA TRP A 401 -15.25 19.43 -0.75
C TRP A 401 -15.24 20.97 -0.77
N ASN A 402 -14.13 21.61 -0.37
CA ASN A 402 -14.01 23.07 -0.35
C ASN A 402 -14.21 23.68 -1.76
N LEU A 403 -13.60 23.10 -2.80
CA LEU A 403 -13.74 23.52 -4.21
C LEU A 403 -15.18 23.48 -4.74
N THR A 404 -16.05 22.69 -4.10
CA THR A 404 -17.46 22.52 -4.51
C THR A 404 -18.46 23.21 -3.57
N HIS A 405 -18.06 23.52 -2.32
CA HIS A 405 -18.98 23.98 -1.26
C HIS A 405 -18.65 25.35 -0.64
N VAL A 406 -17.43 25.88 -0.78
CA VAL A 406 -17.02 27.17 -0.20
C VAL A 406 -16.97 28.24 -1.28
N ALA A 407 -17.42 29.45 -0.97
CA ALA A 407 -17.47 30.56 -1.91
C ALA A 407 -16.21 31.43 -1.87
N THR A 408 -15.68 31.75 -3.05
CA THR A 408 -14.70 32.82 -3.25
C THR A 408 -15.32 34.20 -3.06
N GLU A 409 -14.48 35.21 -2.86
CA GLU A 409 -14.92 36.60 -2.70
C GLU A 409 -15.30 37.29 -4.02
N ASP A 410 -14.84 36.78 -5.17
CA ASP A 410 -15.22 37.28 -6.50
C ASP A 410 -16.39 36.51 -7.16
N GLY A 411 -16.78 35.37 -6.58
CA GLY A 411 -17.88 34.53 -7.05
C GLY A 411 -17.49 33.52 -8.14
N SER A 412 -16.22 33.45 -8.54
CA SER A 412 -15.71 32.34 -9.36
C SER A 412 -15.59 31.07 -8.50
N TYR A 413 -15.98 29.89 -8.99
CA TYR A 413 -15.95 28.64 -8.21
C TYR A 413 -16.82 28.64 -6.93
N VAL A 414 -18.13 28.68 -7.13
CA VAL A 414 -19.07 27.88 -6.32
C VAL A 414 -19.70 26.87 -7.27
N ALA A 415 -19.20 25.64 -7.23
CA ALA A 415 -19.50 24.61 -8.23
C ALA A 415 -20.17 23.34 -7.65
N PRO A 416 -21.27 23.45 -6.87
CA PRO A 416 -21.86 22.34 -6.10
C PRO A 416 -22.54 21.27 -6.96
N THR A 417 -22.59 21.47 -8.28
CA THR A 417 -23.10 20.52 -9.27
C THR A 417 -21.99 19.94 -10.16
N SER A 418 -20.72 20.34 -9.98
CA SER A 418 -19.63 19.89 -10.84
C SER A 418 -19.17 18.48 -10.46
N LYS A 419 -19.01 17.65 -11.47
CA LYS A 419 -18.50 16.28 -11.35
C LYS A 419 -17.00 16.35 -11.11
N ILE A 420 -16.52 15.77 -10.01
CA ILE A 420 -15.09 15.58 -9.77
C ILE A 420 -14.68 14.21 -10.34
N VAL A 421 -13.61 14.17 -11.13
CA VAL A 421 -12.98 12.94 -11.63
C VAL A 421 -11.53 12.92 -11.16
N THR A 422 -11.12 11.84 -10.49
CA THR A 422 -9.74 11.70 -10.01
C THR A 422 -8.83 11.03 -11.03
N PHE A 423 -7.54 11.37 -11.00
CA PHE A 423 -6.49 10.81 -11.84
C PHE A 423 -5.29 10.42 -10.99
N GLY A 424 -4.59 9.36 -11.38
CA GLY A 424 -3.32 8.95 -10.77
C GLY A 424 -2.70 7.74 -11.45
N GLY A 425 -1.36 7.69 -11.47
CA GLY A 425 -0.54 6.52 -11.78
C GLY A 425 0.13 5.95 -10.52
N SER A 426 0.71 4.74 -10.55
CA SER A 426 1.43 4.14 -9.40
C SER A 426 0.55 4.07 -8.13
N TYR A 427 1.08 4.40 -6.95
CA TYR A 427 0.33 4.61 -5.71
C TYR A 427 -0.72 5.73 -5.84
N GLY A 428 -0.49 6.73 -6.71
CA GLY A 428 -1.52 7.70 -7.12
C GLY A 428 -2.76 7.05 -7.74
N ALA A 429 -2.63 5.91 -8.44
CA ALA A 429 -3.79 5.16 -8.94
C ALA A 429 -4.57 4.49 -7.81
N ARG A 430 -3.86 3.91 -6.82
CA ARG A 430 -4.48 3.37 -5.59
C ARG A 430 -5.22 4.49 -4.83
N LEU A 431 -4.64 5.69 -4.76
CA LEU A 431 -5.29 6.87 -4.17
C LEU A 431 -6.53 7.30 -4.96
N SER A 432 -6.43 7.50 -6.28
CA SER A 432 -7.54 7.88 -7.16
C SER A 432 -8.73 6.90 -7.09
N ALA A 433 -8.48 5.60 -7.20
CA ALA A 433 -9.52 4.58 -7.07
C ALA A 433 -10.14 4.54 -5.65
N THR A 434 -9.32 4.72 -4.62
CA THR A 434 -9.80 4.74 -3.22
C THR A 434 -10.56 6.02 -2.89
N MET A 435 -10.21 7.17 -3.48
CA MET A 435 -10.99 8.40 -3.43
C MET A 435 -12.40 8.18 -3.97
N ARG A 436 -12.53 7.52 -5.12
CA ARG A 436 -13.83 7.14 -5.70
C ARG A 436 -14.59 6.13 -4.82
N LEU A 437 -13.91 5.18 -4.17
CA LEU A 437 -14.53 4.19 -3.28
C LEU A 437 -15.02 4.79 -1.94
N LYS A 438 -14.21 5.62 -1.27
CA LYS A 438 -14.48 6.13 0.08
C LYS A 438 -15.24 7.46 0.08
N TYR A 439 -15.09 8.28 -0.97
CA TYR A 439 -15.80 9.55 -1.14
C TYR A 439 -16.67 9.59 -2.41
N PRO A 440 -17.54 8.57 -2.67
CA PRO A 440 -18.36 8.48 -3.89
C PRO A 440 -19.45 9.56 -4.00
N HIS A 441 -19.60 10.39 -2.97
CA HIS A 441 -20.48 11.55 -2.89
C HIS A 441 -19.79 12.87 -3.31
N LEU A 442 -18.46 12.89 -3.44
CA LEU A 442 -17.68 13.96 -4.05
C LEU A 442 -17.16 13.54 -5.43
N ILE A 443 -16.59 12.33 -5.51
CA ILE A 443 -15.87 11.82 -6.68
C ILE A 443 -16.83 11.00 -7.54
N SER A 444 -17.04 11.43 -8.78
CA SER A 444 -18.00 10.84 -9.74
C SER A 444 -17.43 9.64 -10.51
N GLY A 445 -16.11 9.62 -10.73
CA GLY A 445 -15.37 8.52 -11.33
C GLY A 445 -13.86 8.72 -11.17
N ALA A 446 -13.06 7.75 -11.60
CA ALA A 446 -11.60 7.77 -11.48
C ALA A 446 -10.90 7.15 -12.70
N ILE A 447 -9.73 7.67 -13.04
CA ILE A 447 -8.67 6.96 -13.77
C ILE A 447 -7.67 6.45 -12.74
N ALA A 448 -7.30 5.17 -12.85
CA ALA A 448 -6.38 4.48 -11.96
C ALA A 448 -5.41 3.63 -12.78
N SER A 449 -4.29 4.24 -13.19
CA SER A 449 -3.34 3.66 -14.13
C SER A 449 -2.18 2.94 -13.44
N SER A 450 -1.88 1.72 -13.90
CA SER A 450 -0.87 0.82 -13.31
C SER A 450 -1.06 0.60 -11.81
N MET A 451 -2.31 0.39 -11.37
CA MET A 451 -2.66 0.26 -9.96
C MET A 451 -2.16 -1.06 -9.35
N VAL A 452 -1.20 -0.95 -8.42
CA VAL A 452 -0.70 -2.08 -7.62
C VAL A 452 -1.72 -2.45 -6.54
N VAL A 453 -2.18 -3.70 -6.55
CA VAL A 453 -3.18 -4.23 -5.60
C VAL A 453 -2.69 -5.39 -4.74
N ASN A 454 -1.56 -6.01 -5.08
CA ASN A 454 -1.05 -7.19 -4.38
C ASN A 454 -0.02 -6.79 -3.32
N GLN A 455 -0.46 -6.69 -2.06
CA GLN A 455 0.45 -6.66 -0.91
C GLN A 455 1.12 -8.04 -0.77
N MET A 456 2.33 -8.12 -0.21
CA MET A 456 3.03 -9.40 -0.07
C MET A 456 2.27 -10.43 0.81
N VAL A 457 1.39 -10.00 1.72
CA VAL A 457 0.51 -10.92 2.49
C VAL A 457 -0.56 -11.59 1.62
N ASP A 458 -1.14 -10.83 0.70
CA ASP A 458 -2.26 -11.26 -0.16
C ASP A 458 -1.81 -12.03 -1.42
N THR A 459 -0.50 -12.28 -1.57
CA THR A 459 0.10 -12.81 -2.81
C THR A 459 0.55 -14.27 -2.64
N PRO A 460 0.01 -15.23 -3.43
CA PRO A 460 0.53 -16.61 -3.51
C PRO A 460 2.03 -16.65 -3.82
N LYS A 461 2.77 -17.57 -3.21
CA LYS A 461 4.25 -17.56 -3.23
C LYS A 461 4.84 -17.81 -4.62
N GLU A 462 4.13 -18.60 -5.42
CA GLU A 462 4.38 -18.86 -6.85
C GLU A 462 4.34 -17.59 -7.74
N GLU A 463 3.73 -16.50 -7.26
CA GLU A 463 3.65 -15.21 -7.96
C GLU A 463 4.78 -14.23 -7.58
N TRP A 464 5.56 -14.47 -6.50
CA TRP A 464 6.41 -13.46 -5.82
C TRP A 464 7.56 -12.81 -6.64
N GLY A 465 7.74 -13.17 -7.90
CA GLY A 465 8.59 -12.42 -8.82
C GLY A 465 7.99 -12.27 -10.22
N ASN A 466 6.66 -12.27 -10.34
CA ASN A 466 5.98 -11.87 -11.57
C ASN A 466 6.43 -10.47 -12.05
N PHE A 467 6.78 -9.58 -11.13
CA PHE A 467 7.49 -8.33 -11.39
C PHE A 467 8.75 -8.51 -12.25
N TRP A 468 9.64 -9.42 -11.85
CA TRP A 468 10.91 -9.67 -12.54
C TRP A 468 10.75 -10.60 -13.74
N ARG A 469 9.74 -11.49 -13.76
CA ARG A 469 9.27 -12.15 -14.99
C ARG A 469 8.83 -11.12 -16.04
N ALA A 470 8.23 -10.00 -15.65
CA ALA A 470 7.85 -8.93 -16.59
C ALA A 470 9.06 -8.15 -17.14
N VAL A 471 10.05 -7.85 -16.28
CA VAL A 471 11.34 -7.30 -16.73
C VAL A 471 11.98 -8.24 -17.75
N ARG A 472 12.12 -9.54 -17.41
CA ARG A 472 12.64 -10.60 -18.29
C ARG A 472 11.84 -10.70 -19.61
N TYR A 473 10.51 -10.70 -19.55
CA TYR A 473 9.64 -10.69 -20.73
C TYR A 473 9.87 -9.48 -21.63
N GLY A 474 10.08 -8.29 -21.05
CA GLY A 474 10.44 -7.08 -21.78
C GLY A 474 11.83 -7.18 -22.45
N MET A 475 12.76 -7.92 -21.86
CA MET A 475 14.08 -8.20 -22.44
C MET A 475 14.00 -9.23 -23.57
N ASP A 476 13.19 -10.28 -23.43
CA ASP A 476 12.98 -11.33 -24.44
C ASP A 476 12.32 -10.85 -25.74
N LEU A 477 11.82 -9.61 -25.77
CA LEU A 477 11.44 -8.94 -27.03
C LEU A 477 12.64 -8.66 -27.95
N VAL A 478 13.88 -8.70 -27.42
CA VAL A 478 15.13 -8.62 -28.18
C VAL A 478 15.84 -9.98 -28.06
N PRO A 479 16.20 -10.65 -29.17
CA PRO A 479 16.86 -11.96 -29.14
C PRO A 479 18.08 -12.00 -28.21
N HIS A 480 18.22 -13.10 -27.48
CA HIS A 480 19.33 -13.39 -26.55
C HIS A 480 19.50 -12.42 -25.35
N CYS A 481 18.76 -11.31 -25.26
CA CYS A 481 18.97 -10.33 -24.19
C CYS A 481 18.69 -10.89 -22.80
N GLY A 482 17.51 -11.50 -22.60
CA GLY A 482 17.13 -12.09 -21.32
C GLY A 482 18.06 -13.23 -20.89
N ASP A 483 18.52 -14.04 -21.84
CA ASP A 483 19.48 -15.13 -21.59
C ASP A 483 20.90 -14.61 -21.31
N GLY A 484 21.30 -13.48 -21.94
CA GLY A 484 22.54 -12.77 -21.65
C GLY A 484 22.62 -12.28 -20.21
N THR A 485 21.58 -11.58 -19.75
CA THR A 485 21.50 -11.09 -18.36
C THR A 485 21.36 -12.23 -17.36
N LEU A 486 20.62 -13.29 -17.69
CA LEU A 486 20.55 -14.49 -16.86
C LEU A 486 21.94 -15.16 -16.74
N ALA A 487 22.63 -15.40 -17.85
CA ALA A 487 23.94 -16.05 -17.88
C ALA A 487 25.03 -15.26 -17.13
N MET A 488 25.08 -13.94 -17.30
CA MET A 488 25.89 -13.03 -16.47
C MET A 488 25.65 -13.30 -14.98
N THR A 489 24.38 -13.27 -14.56
CA THR A 489 24.06 -13.23 -13.14
C THR A 489 24.20 -14.61 -12.49
N LEU A 490 23.95 -15.70 -13.23
CA LEU A 490 24.32 -17.07 -12.82
C LEU A 490 25.80 -17.17 -12.41
N VAL A 491 26.69 -16.66 -13.26
CA VAL A 491 28.14 -16.73 -13.02
C VAL A 491 28.57 -15.86 -11.85
N LEU A 492 28.03 -14.64 -11.73
CA LEU A 492 28.28 -13.78 -10.57
C LEU A 492 27.78 -14.42 -9.25
N PHE A 493 26.66 -15.14 -9.27
CA PHE A 493 26.10 -15.79 -8.08
C PHE A 493 26.81 -17.07 -7.69
N ASP A 494 27.12 -17.97 -8.63
CA ASP A 494 27.95 -19.13 -8.35
C ASP A 494 29.33 -18.70 -7.82
N ALA A 495 29.95 -17.68 -8.41
CA ALA A 495 31.26 -17.20 -7.95
C ALA A 495 31.22 -16.53 -6.57
N MET A 496 30.13 -15.83 -6.24
CA MET A 496 29.89 -15.32 -4.89
C MET A 496 29.71 -16.45 -3.88
N MET A 497 28.74 -17.34 -4.11
CA MET A 497 28.32 -18.38 -3.15
C MET A 497 29.39 -19.45 -2.96
N SER A 498 30.07 -19.85 -4.03
CA SER A 498 31.09 -20.90 -4.04
C SER A 498 32.51 -20.38 -3.74
N SER A 499 32.64 -19.14 -3.24
CA SER A 499 33.91 -18.48 -2.90
C SER A 499 34.93 -18.35 -4.06
N LYS A 500 34.47 -18.37 -5.32
CA LYS A 500 35.31 -18.22 -6.52
C LYS A 500 35.56 -16.76 -6.91
N ALA A 501 35.35 -15.82 -6.00
CA ALA A 501 35.48 -14.39 -6.30
C ALA A 501 36.86 -14.02 -6.89
N SER A 502 37.93 -14.59 -6.33
CA SER A 502 39.31 -14.42 -6.80
C SER A 502 39.63 -15.14 -8.13
N LEU A 503 38.77 -16.04 -8.59
CA LEU A 503 38.89 -16.74 -9.88
C LEU A 503 38.39 -15.86 -11.03
N ILE A 504 37.22 -15.22 -10.88
CA ILE A 504 36.61 -14.42 -11.95
C ILE A 504 36.98 -12.93 -11.93
N ALA A 505 37.23 -12.34 -10.74
CA ALA A 505 37.49 -10.91 -10.61
C ALA A 505 38.68 -10.39 -11.45
N PRO A 506 39.81 -11.11 -11.63
CA PRO A 506 40.93 -10.62 -12.45
C PRO A 506 40.55 -10.37 -13.92
N ALA A 507 39.72 -11.22 -14.52
CA ALA A 507 39.28 -11.05 -15.91
C ALA A 507 38.15 -10.02 -16.03
N LEU A 508 37.24 -9.93 -15.06
CA LEU A 508 36.25 -8.86 -15.00
C LEU A 508 36.91 -7.47 -14.86
N ASN A 509 37.95 -7.34 -14.04
CA ASN A 509 38.74 -6.11 -13.92
C ASN A 509 39.50 -5.77 -15.21
N ALA A 510 39.89 -6.77 -16.01
CA ALA A 510 40.54 -6.55 -17.30
C ALA A 510 39.56 -6.18 -18.42
N ALA A 511 38.35 -6.76 -18.39
CA ALA A 511 37.29 -6.51 -19.38
C ALA A 511 36.52 -5.20 -19.12
N MET A 512 36.42 -4.75 -17.85
CA MET A 512 35.75 -3.50 -17.45
C MET A 512 36.72 -2.48 -16.84
N PRO A 513 37.67 -1.90 -17.62
CA PRO A 513 38.61 -0.89 -17.12
C PRO A 513 37.93 0.43 -16.70
N GLY A 514 36.64 0.61 -16.99
CA GLY A 514 35.81 1.73 -16.53
C GLY A 514 35.25 1.57 -15.11
N LEU A 515 35.53 0.48 -14.39
CA LEU A 515 35.12 0.34 -12.98
C LEU A 515 35.80 1.41 -12.10
N CYS A 516 35.02 2.12 -11.28
CA CYS A 516 35.54 3.16 -10.36
C CYS A 516 36.57 2.64 -9.35
N ARG A 517 36.56 1.34 -9.06
CA ARG A 517 37.55 0.61 -8.26
C ARG A 517 37.59 -0.85 -8.71
N PRO A 518 38.73 -1.55 -8.59
CA PRO A 518 38.78 -2.98 -8.89
C PRO A 518 37.87 -3.80 -7.96
N LEU A 519 37.42 -4.93 -8.49
CA LEU A 519 36.77 -6.01 -7.76
C LEU A 519 37.86 -6.80 -7.01
N GLU A 520 37.81 -6.83 -5.68
CA GLU A 520 38.83 -7.46 -4.83
C GLU A 520 38.24 -8.58 -3.95
N SER A 521 36.92 -8.62 -3.78
CA SER A 521 36.19 -9.49 -2.86
C SER A 521 34.85 -9.99 -3.42
N GLY A 522 34.28 -11.02 -2.79
CA GLY A 522 32.92 -11.50 -3.12
C GLY A 522 31.83 -10.46 -2.86
N ALA A 523 32.04 -9.52 -1.94
CA ALA A 523 31.12 -8.41 -1.70
C ALA A 523 31.11 -7.41 -2.86
N ASP A 524 32.23 -7.27 -3.59
CA ASP A 524 32.30 -6.42 -4.79
C ASP A 524 31.54 -7.05 -5.95
N LEU A 525 31.63 -8.38 -6.12
CA LEU A 525 30.85 -9.12 -7.12
C LEU A 525 29.35 -9.11 -6.81
N PHE A 526 28.96 -9.20 -5.53
CA PHE A 526 27.58 -8.98 -5.11
C PHE A 526 27.10 -7.57 -5.45
N SER A 527 27.91 -6.55 -5.13
CA SER A 527 27.60 -5.15 -5.45
C SER A 527 27.46 -4.91 -6.96
N LEU A 528 28.34 -5.52 -7.76
CA LEU A 528 28.30 -5.51 -9.22
C LEU A 528 26.99 -6.11 -9.74
N GLY A 529 26.63 -7.32 -9.28
CA GLY A 529 25.39 -8.00 -9.68
C GLY A 529 24.13 -7.24 -9.27
N ILE A 530 24.08 -6.71 -8.04
CA ILE A 530 22.97 -5.89 -7.56
C ILE A 530 22.79 -4.64 -8.43
N ALA A 531 23.85 -3.89 -8.72
CA ALA A 531 23.76 -2.67 -9.52
C ALA A 531 23.32 -2.97 -10.97
N LEU A 532 23.88 -4.01 -11.60
CA LEU A 532 23.50 -4.43 -12.95
C LEU A 532 22.06 -4.96 -13.05
N VAL A 533 21.50 -5.54 -11.97
CA VAL A 533 20.10 -6.01 -11.96
C VAL A 533 19.11 -4.89 -11.63
N THR A 534 19.35 -4.13 -10.57
CA THR A 534 18.41 -3.12 -10.04
C THR A 534 18.08 -2.00 -11.02
N LYS A 535 19.02 -1.58 -11.87
CA LYS A 535 18.76 -0.56 -12.89
C LYS A 535 17.79 -1.02 -13.99
N LEU A 536 17.63 -2.34 -14.22
CA LEU A 536 16.73 -2.88 -15.26
C LEU A 536 15.25 -2.60 -14.95
N GLU A 537 14.89 -2.57 -13.66
CA GLU A 537 13.56 -2.20 -13.19
C GLU A 537 13.16 -0.78 -13.66
N THR A 538 14.07 0.19 -13.55
CA THR A 538 13.81 1.57 -13.99
C THR A 538 13.63 1.66 -15.50
N LEU A 539 14.40 0.87 -16.26
CA LEU A 539 14.29 0.82 -17.73
C LEU A 539 13.01 0.13 -18.20
N ALA A 540 12.53 -0.91 -17.49
CA ALA A 540 11.27 -1.60 -17.78
C ALA A 540 10.05 -0.68 -17.52
N GLN A 541 10.02 -0.03 -16.36
CA GLN A 541 8.99 0.99 -16.06
C GLN A 541 9.01 2.12 -17.11
N SER A 542 10.19 2.47 -17.62
CA SER A 542 10.38 3.51 -18.64
C SER A 542 10.12 3.07 -20.10
N SER A 543 9.47 1.91 -20.36
CA SER A 543 9.13 1.43 -21.72
C SER A 543 8.06 2.30 -22.43
N PHE A 544 8.43 3.54 -22.76
CA PHE A 544 7.61 4.53 -23.47
C PHE A 544 8.01 4.65 -24.94
N PRO A 545 7.11 5.07 -25.84
CA PRO A 545 7.44 5.31 -27.25
C PRO A 545 8.20 6.62 -27.51
N PHE A 546 8.46 7.42 -26.47
CA PHE A 546 9.09 8.74 -26.53
C PHE A 546 10.23 8.88 -25.51
N GLU A 547 11.11 9.86 -25.71
CA GLU A 547 12.15 10.21 -24.72
C GLU A 547 11.53 10.69 -23.41
N SER A 548 11.98 10.16 -22.28
CA SER A 548 11.45 10.51 -20.96
C SER A 548 12.51 10.39 -19.87
N ASN A 549 12.43 11.25 -18.87
CA ASN A 549 13.21 11.15 -17.64
C ASN A 549 12.34 10.94 -16.39
N TYR A 550 11.03 10.70 -16.56
CA TYR A 550 10.05 10.62 -15.46
C TYR A 550 10.46 9.66 -14.34
N MET A 551 10.77 8.40 -14.65
CA MET A 551 11.21 7.40 -13.67
C MET A 551 12.59 7.73 -13.06
N THR A 552 13.40 8.54 -13.73
CA THR A 552 14.75 8.91 -13.25
C THR A 552 14.72 10.09 -12.27
N VAL A 553 13.72 10.96 -12.39
CA VAL A 553 13.40 11.98 -11.38
C VAL A 553 12.70 11.32 -10.19
N GLY A 554 11.66 10.52 -10.45
CA GLY A 554 10.88 9.84 -9.40
C GLY A 554 11.68 8.79 -8.62
N GLY A 555 12.81 8.34 -9.14
CA GLY A 555 13.77 7.46 -8.45
C GLY A 555 14.81 8.19 -7.59
N TYR A 556 14.57 9.46 -7.22
CA TYR A 556 15.38 10.27 -6.29
C TYR A 556 16.88 10.42 -6.66
N MET A 557 17.22 10.42 -7.94
CA MET A 557 18.62 10.62 -8.38
C MET A 557 18.98 12.10 -8.49
N GLU A 558 20.10 12.50 -7.87
CA GLU A 558 20.62 13.88 -7.87
C GLU A 558 20.77 14.50 -9.28
N ASN A 559 20.97 13.65 -10.30
CA ASN A 559 21.09 14.03 -11.70
C ASN A 559 20.12 13.19 -12.55
N PRO A 560 18.90 13.69 -12.85
CA PRO A 560 17.91 12.94 -13.63
C PRO A 560 18.31 12.83 -15.11
N ILE A 561 18.11 11.65 -15.70
CA ILE A 561 18.68 11.27 -17.00
C ILE A 561 17.56 11.01 -18.03
N VAL A 562 17.73 11.55 -19.24
CA VAL A 562 16.78 11.35 -20.33
C VAL A 562 17.02 9.99 -20.96
N LEU A 563 16.09 9.05 -20.73
CA LEU A 563 16.11 7.74 -21.35
C LEU A 563 15.50 7.81 -22.75
N PRO A 564 16.04 7.03 -23.72
CA PRO A 564 15.49 6.93 -25.07
C PRO A 564 14.13 6.20 -25.07
N PRO A 565 13.38 6.24 -26.19
CA PRO A 565 12.22 5.37 -26.39
C PRO A 565 12.58 3.89 -26.17
N PHE A 566 11.69 3.14 -25.50
CA PHE A 566 11.86 1.72 -25.19
C PHE A 566 13.26 1.36 -24.63
N PRO A 567 13.69 1.98 -23.51
CA PRO A 567 15.10 2.01 -23.12
C PRO A 567 15.62 0.66 -22.62
N LEU A 568 14.76 -0.23 -22.11
CA LEU A 568 15.13 -1.62 -21.82
C LEU A 568 15.49 -2.38 -23.11
N GLN A 569 14.76 -2.15 -24.20
CA GLN A 569 15.04 -2.77 -25.50
C GLN A 569 16.26 -2.11 -26.17
N ALA A 570 16.43 -0.78 -26.06
CA ALA A 570 17.62 -0.07 -26.52
C ALA A 570 18.89 -0.43 -25.71
N LEU A 571 18.76 -0.91 -24.47
CA LEU A 571 19.84 -1.57 -23.72
C LEU A 571 20.17 -2.93 -24.34
N CYS A 572 19.16 -3.79 -24.52
CA CYS A 572 19.31 -5.13 -25.09
C CYS A 572 20.01 -5.14 -26.47
N GLU A 573 19.68 -4.19 -27.34
CA GLU A 573 20.26 -4.04 -28.68
C GLU A 573 21.78 -3.78 -28.68
N LYS A 574 22.41 -3.50 -27.52
CA LYS A 574 23.85 -3.25 -27.39
C LYS A 574 24.69 -4.49 -27.06
N PHE A 575 24.07 -5.57 -26.57
CA PHE A 575 24.80 -6.78 -26.15
C PHE A 575 24.19 -8.10 -26.65
N ASN A 576 23.07 -8.05 -27.38
CA ASN A 576 22.41 -9.23 -27.97
C ASN A 576 23.32 -10.08 -28.87
N GLU A 577 24.20 -9.47 -29.67
CA GLU A 577 25.19 -10.20 -30.48
C GLU A 577 26.21 -10.96 -29.61
N THR A 578 26.68 -10.35 -28.51
CA THR A 578 27.58 -10.98 -27.54
C THR A 578 26.89 -12.14 -26.81
N ALA A 579 25.58 -12.01 -26.55
CA ALA A 579 24.76 -13.03 -25.92
C ALA A 579 24.36 -14.20 -26.86
N ALA A 580 24.59 -14.10 -28.18
CA ALA A 580 24.15 -15.09 -29.15
C ALA A 580 24.85 -16.47 -29.04
N ALA A 581 25.95 -16.56 -28.29
CA ALA A 581 26.66 -17.82 -28.01
C ALA A 581 26.08 -18.63 -26.84
N ILE A 582 25.07 -18.09 -26.14
CA ILE A 582 24.47 -18.71 -24.95
C ILE A 582 23.44 -19.76 -25.37
N ASN A 583 23.49 -20.91 -24.71
CA ASN A 583 22.46 -21.94 -24.78
C ASN A 583 22.06 -22.35 -23.34
N ILE A 584 20.76 -22.27 -23.03
CA ILE A 584 20.19 -22.64 -21.73
C ILE A 584 19.21 -23.80 -21.94
N THR A 585 19.33 -24.87 -21.14
CA THR A 585 18.48 -26.06 -21.24
C THR A 585 18.06 -26.55 -19.87
N GLY A 586 16.81 -27.01 -19.73
CA GLY A 586 16.25 -27.48 -18.46
C GLY A 586 14.83 -26.98 -18.27
N ASP A 587 14.45 -26.76 -17.02
CA ASP A 587 13.17 -26.17 -16.64
C ASP A 587 13.42 -24.92 -15.77
N MET A 588 13.16 -23.76 -16.38
CA MET A 588 13.36 -22.45 -15.76
C MET A 588 12.38 -22.16 -14.63
N ASP A 589 11.12 -22.59 -14.74
CA ASP A 589 10.10 -22.39 -13.70
C ASP A 589 10.29 -23.35 -12.53
N GLN A 590 10.82 -24.55 -12.78
CA GLN A 590 11.32 -25.42 -11.71
C GLN A 590 12.67 -25.00 -11.15
N LEU A 591 13.33 -23.97 -11.68
CA LEU A 591 14.64 -23.52 -11.20
C LEU A 591 15.68 -24.68 -11.18
N ILE A 592 15.69 -25.50 -12.24
CA ILE A 592 16.66 -26.58 -12.49
C ILE A 592 17.07 -26.54 -13.97
N TYR A 593 18.23 -25.97 -14.27
CA TYR A 593 18.71 -25.79 -15.65
C TYR A 593 20.23 -25.69 -15.76
N THR A 594 20.74 -25.82 -16.98
CA THR A 594 22.15 -25.69 -17.34
C THR A 594 22.31 -24.55 -18.34
N MET A 595 23.19 -23.59 -18.03
CA MET A 595 23.67 -22.58 -18.96
C MET A 595 25.01 -23.03 -19.56
N THR A 596 25.19 -22.83 -20.86
CA THR A 596 26.41 -23.16 -21.60
C THR A 596 26.82 -22.01 -22.51
N MET A 597 28.12 -21.68 -22.51
CA MET A 597 28.70 -20.70 -23.44
C MET A 597 30.18 -21.03 -23.72
N ASN A 598 30.50 -21.39 -24.97
CA ASN A 598 31.86 -21.65 -25.49
C ASN A 598 32.78 -22.55 -24.62
N GLY A 599 32.21 -23.48 -23.84
CA GLY A 599 32.94 -24.41 -22.97
C GLY A 599 32.67 -24.20 -21.48
N LEU A 600 32.42 -22.96 -21.05
CA LEU A 600 31.89 -22.69 -19.71
C LEU A 600 30.50 -23.32 -19.59
N THR A 601 30.31 -24.09 -18.53
CA THR A 601 29.04 -24.71 -18.16
C THR A 601 28.72 -24.32 -16.72
N VAL A 602 27.50 -23.86 -16.48
CA VAL A 602 26.96 -23.55 -15.15
C VAL A 602 25.64 -24.28 -14.99
N GLU A 603 25.65 -25.35 -14.22
CA GLU A 603 24.47 -26.03 -13.73
C GLU A 603 23.90 -25.26 -12.53
N ALA A 604 22.58 -25.16 -12.51
CA ALA A 604 21.79 -24.34 -11.61
C ALA A 604 20.60 -25.18 -11.10
N ASP A 605 20.89 -26.15 -10.24
CA ASP A 605 19.88 -26.83 -9.41
C ASP A 605 19.75 -26.07 -8.09
N TRP A 606 18.72 -25.22 -8.01
CA TRP A 606 18.45 -24.38 -6.85
C TRP A 606 17.81 -25.13 -5.66
N SER A 607 17.70 -26.46 -5.73
CA SER A 607 17.45 -27.34 -4.58
C SER A 607 18.73 -27.96 -3.99
N SER A 608 19.87 -27.77 -4.67
CA SER A 608 21.20 -28.24 -4.24
C SER A 608 22.03 -27.11 -3.60
N THR A 609 23.18 -27.47 -3.02
CA THR A 609 24.25 -26.52 -2.66
C THR A 609 25.58 -26.93 -3.30
N GLU A 610 25.54 -27.52 -4.48
CA GLU A 610 26.73 -28.00 -5.17
C GLU A 610 27.35 -26.87 -6.01
N SER A 611 28.66 -26.66 -5.85
CA SER A 611 29.42 -25.69 -6.65
C SER A 611 29.74 -26.27 -8.01
N ASN A 612 29.58 -25.49 -9.07
CA ASN A 612 30.11 -25.84 -10.38
C ASN A 612 31.64 -26.03 -10.34
N ASP A 613 32.21 -26.84 -11.25
CA ASP A 613 33.66 -27.14 -11.30
C ASP A 613 34.29 -26.59 -12.60
N TYR A 614 34.17 -25.27 -12.81
CA TYR A 614 34.85 -24.55 -13.90
C TYR A 614 36.10 -23.83 -13.38
N SER A 615 37.15 -23.77 -14.20
CA SER A 615 38.41 -23.11 -13.88
C SER A 615 38.44 -21.64 -14.30
N ALA A 616 39.52 -20.94 -13.92
CA ALA A 616 39.82 -19.60 -14.44
C ALA A 616 40.00 -19.60 -15.97
N GLU A 617 40.52 -20.69 -16.56
CA GLU A 617 40.73 -20.78 -18.01
C GLU A 617 39.40 -20.94 -18.76
N ASP A 618 38.48 -21.74 -18.24
CA ASP A 618 37.13 -21.90 -18.79
C ASP A 618 36.34 -20.57 -18.75
N PHE A 619 36.39 -19.87 -17.61
CA PHE A 619 35.77 -18.54 -17.51
C PHE A 619 36.40 -17.55 -18.51
N ASN A 620 37.73 -17.43 -18.51
CA ASN A 620 38.46 -16.45 -19.35
C ASN A 620 38.35 -16.72 -20.85
N THR A 621 38.11 -17.95 -21.29
CA THR A 621 38.03 -18.30 -22.72
C THR A 621 36.60 -18.40 -23.25
N SER A 622 35.59 -18.39 -22.37
CA SER A 622 34.18 -18.53 -22.72
C SER A 622 33.55 -17.32 -23.43
N GLY A 623 34.14 -16.14 -23.36
CA GLY A 623 33.49 -14.88 -23.73
C GLY A 623 32.59 -14.28 -22.62
N MET A 624 32.53 -14.90 -21.44
CA MET A 624 31.73 -14.40 -20.32
C MET A 624 32.24 -13.07 -19.73
N PRO A 625 33.56 -12.82 -19.59
CA PRO A 625 34.06 -11.49 -19.24
C PRO A 625 33.56 -10.40 -20.20
N GLU A 626 33.57 -10.70 -21.51
CA GLU A 626 33.14 -9.81 -22.59
C GLU A 626 31.62 -9.58 -22.59
N LEU A 627 30.81 -10.60 -22.29
CA LEU A 627 29.36 -10.45 -22.10
C LEU A 627 29.04 -9.53 -20.92
N ILE A 628 29.69 -9.76 -19.77
CA ILE A 628 29.46 -8.97 -18.56
C ILE A 628 29.93 -7.52 -18.77
N ALA A 629 31.05 -7.32 -19.46
CA ALA A 629 31.52 -6.00 -19.88
C ALA A 629 30.56 -5.31 -20.86
N ALA A 630 30.02 -6.02 -21.87
CA ALA A 630 29.06 -5.46 -22.81
C ALA A 630 27.75 -5.01 -22.11
N ILE A 631 27.27 -5.77 -21.12
CA ILE A 631 26.11 -5.38 -20.31
C ILE A 631 26.43 -4.16 -19.43
N PHE A 632 27.62 -4.12 -18.81
CA PHE A 632 28.12 -2.96 -18.05
C PHE A 632 28.20 -1.70 -18.92
N GLU A 633 28.87 -1.75 -20.07
CA GLU A 633 29.02 -0.62 -20.99
C GLU A 633 27.67 -0.17 -21.56
N ALA A 634 26.78 -1.11 -21.87
CA ALA A 634 25.42 -0.80 -22.28
C ALA A 634 24.69 0.03 -21.21
N GLN A 635 24.77 -0.35 -19.93
CA GLN A 635 24.15 0.41 -18.84
C GLN A 635 24.81 1.77 -18.60
N VAL A 636 26.14 1.86 -18.62
CA VAL A 636 26.85 3.15 -18.54
C VAL A 636 26.42 4.11 -19.67
N SER A 637 26.16 3.58 -20.87
CA SER A 637 25.65 4.37 -22.00
C SER A 637 24.17 4.78 -21.88
N MET A 638 23.38 4.17 -20.97
CA MET A 638 22.02 4.63 -20.62
C MET A 638 22.03 5.64 -19.47
N TRP A 639 23.04 5.58 -18.58
CA TRP A 639 23.15 6.42 -17.39
C TRP A 639 24.20 7.54 -17.51
N GLY A 640 24.41 8.06 -18.72
CA GLY A 640 25.11 9.33 -18.94
C GLY A 640 26.63 9.27 -19.10
N GLU A 641 27.18 8.13 -19.54
CA GLU A 641 28.62 7.88 -19.78
C GLU A 641 29.52 7.88 -18.51
N ASP A 642 28.99 8.21 -17.33
CA ASP A 642 29.70 8.10 -16.05
C ASP A 642 29.33 6.79 -15.31
N PRO A 643 30.30 5.87 -15.07
CA PRO A 643 30.10 4.69 -14.24
C PRO A 643 29.60 4.97 -12.81
N SER A 644 29.81 6.18 -12.28
CA SER A 644 29.33 6.57 -10.95
C SER A 644 27.80 6.51 -10.83
N ALA A 645 27.06 6.86 -11.88
CA ALA A 645 25.61 6.83 -11.94
C ALA A 645 25.03 5.40 -11.93
N VAL A 646 25.83 4.40 -12.35
CA VAL A 646 25.46 2.98 -12.35
C VAL A 646 25.79 2.33 -11.01
N PHE A 647 27.00 2.58 -10.47
CA PHE A 647 27.56 1.82 -9.33
C PHE A 647 27.60 2.56 -7.99
N LEU A 648 27.06 3.79 -7.90
CA LEU A 648 27.10 4.62 -6.68
C LEU A 648 28.53 4.70 -6.09
N CYS A 649 29.48 5.03 -6.97
CA CYS A 649 30.89 4.98 -6.65
C CYS A 649 31.23 5.89 -5.45
N PRO A 650 32.17 5.50 -4.55
CA PRO A 650 32.38 6.20 -3.29
C PRO A 650 32.70 7.69 -3.48
N VAL A 651 31.72 8.55 -3.21
CA VAL A 651 31.90 10.00 -3.24
C VAL A 651 32.99 10.34 -2.22
N PRO A 652 34.08 11.02 -2.61
CA PRO A 652 35.10 11.44 -1.65
C PRO A 652 34.41 12.32 -0.61
N THR A 653 34.52 11.98 0.66
CA THR A 653 33.77 12.63 1.75
C THR A 653 34.20 14.07 1.95
N THR A 654 33.69 14.97 1.10
CA THR A 654 33.67 16.40 1.36
C THR A 654 32.86 16.59 2.62
N THR A 655 33.52 17.01 3.69
CA THR A 655 32.86 17.46 4.91
C THR A 655 32.14 18.78 4.62
N THR A 656 30.99 18.68 3.98
CA THR A 656 29.95 19.70 3.97
C THR A 656 29.62 19.99 5.42
N THR A 657 30.20 21.07 5.94
CA THR A 657 29.84 21.62 7.24
C THR A 657 28.40 22.12 7.15
N SER A 658 27.45 21.22 7.40
CA SER A 658 26.05 21.59 7.54
C SER A 658 25.97 22.72 8.56
N THR A 659 25.62 23.90 8.09
CA THR A 659 25.36 25.05 8.94
C THR A 659 24.08 24.75 9.68
N THR A 660 24.21 24.19 10.88
CA THR A 660 23.11 23.80 11.77
C THR A 660 22.32 25.03 12.21
N LEU A 661 21.41 25.47 11.33
CA LEU A 661 20.23 26.20 11.74
C LEU A 661 19.51 25.33 12.76
N VAL A 662 19.56 25.74 14.03
CA VAL A 662 18.85 25.08 15.13
C VAL A 662 17.37 25.39 14.97
N SER A 663 16.75 24.69 14.01
CA SER A 663 15.31 24.54 13.92
C SER A 663 14.89 23.50 14.94
N ASP A 664 13.85 23.77 15.72
CA ASP A 664 13.21 22.75 16.56
C ASP A 664 12.21 21.89 15.76
N ASP A 665 12.03 22.18 14.48
CA ASP A 665 11.30 21.32 13.53
C ASP A 665 11.97 19.96 13.42
N VAL A 666 11.17 18.91 13.54
CA VAL A 666 11.56 17.51 13.47
C VAL A 666 11.48 17.02 12.02
N CYS A 667 10.49 17.48 11.24
CA CYS A 667 10.35 17.06 9.85
C CYS A 667 11.51 17.52 8.98
N ARG A 668 12.02 18.73 9.22
CA ARG A 668 13.21 19.26 8.54
C ARG A 668 14.55 18.65 9.02
N LYS A 669 14.51 17.49 9.69
CA LYS A 669 15.67 16.68 10.13
C LYS A 669 15.51 15.19 9.82
N GLU A 670 14.27 14.72 9.71
CA GLU A 670 13.94 13.32 9.39
C GLU A 670 13.63 13.12 7.89
N LEU A 671 13.30 14.20 7.16
CA LEU A 671 13.14 14.21 5.71
C LEU A 671 14.27 15.01 5.06
N ASP A 672 15.38 14.33 4.76
CA ASP A 672 16.43 14.86 3.89
C ASP A 672 15.98 14.84 2.40
N ASP A 673 15.14 13.87 2.00
CA ASP A 673 14.45 13.82 0.71
C ASP A 673 13.08 13.10 0.77
N ASP A 674 12.37 13.04 -0.37
CA ASP A 674 11.08 12.36 -0.56
C ASP A 674 11.17 10.82 -0.35
N SER A 675 12.36 10.22 -0.44
CA SER A 675 12.53 8.75 -0.38
C SER A 675 12.31 8.19 1.02
N GLU A 676 12.61 8.97 2.07
CA GLU A 676 12.35 8.61 3.46
C GLU A 676 10.85 8.61 3.79
N ALA A 677 10.08 9.54 3.21
CA ALA A 677 8.62 9.52 3.28
C ALA A 677 8.04 8.28 2.57
N TRP A 678 8.58 7.91 1.41
CA TRP A 678 8.18 6.68 0.72
C TRP A 678 8.58 5.40 1.48
N ARG A 679 9.78 5.37 2.08
CA ARG A 679 10.24 4.28 2.95
C ARG A 679 9.29 4.08 4.14
N ALA A 680 8.84 5.16 4.77
CA ALA A 680 7.83 5.10 5.82
C ALA A 680 6.48 4.55 5.34
N LEU A 681 5.95 5.03 4.21
CA LEU A 681 4.70 4.50 3.64
C LEU A 681 4.77 3.01 3.29
N THR A 682 5.88 2.54 2.71
CA THR A 682 6.05 1.11 2.35
C THR A 682 6.20 0.17 3.54
N VAL A 683 6.64 0.68 4.69
CA VAL A 683 6.68 -0.05 5.96
C VAL A 683 5.32 -0.03 6.67
N ASN A 684 4.58 1.08 6.62
CA ASN A 684 3.35 1.26 7.40
C ASN A 684 2.07 0.76 6.69
N ASP A 685 1.86 1.21 5.44
CA ASP A 685 0.55 1.20 4.76
C ASP A 685 0.55 0.44 3.42
N LEU A 686 1.73 0.40 2.78
CA LEU A 686 1.94 -0.06 1.42
C LEU A 686 2.95 -1.22 1.45
N TRP A 687 2.63 -2.34 2.11
CA TRP A 687 3.55 -3.49 2.25
C TRP A 687 3.78 -4.22 0.92
N ALA A 688 4.60 -3.57 0.10
CA ALA A 688 4.75 -3.77 -1.32
C ALA A 688 6.15 -4.27 -1.66
N TRP A 689 6.29 -4.70 -2.91
CA TRP A 689 7.48 -5.42 -3.39
C TRP A 689 8.69 -4.49 -3.59
N ALA A 690 8.53 -3.17 -3.39
CA ALA A 690 9.63 -2.21 -3.24
C ALA A 690 10.59 -2.57 -2.09
N ASN A 691 10.13 -3.36 -1.10
CA ASN A 691 10.97 -3.95 -0.05
C ASN A 691 11.45 -5.38 -0.37
N ALA A 692 11.33 -5.82 -1.63
CA ALA A 692 11.82 -7.10 -2.14
C ALA A 692 13.02 -7.06 -3.14
N PRO A 693 13.85 -5.99 -3.29
CA PRO A 693 15.04 -6.00 -4.15
C PRO A 693 15.97 -7.23 -4.02
N PRO A 694 16.30 -7.76 -2.82
CA PRO A 694 17.13 -8.97 -2.74
C PRO A 694 16.42 -10.23 -3.24
N THR A 695 15.09 -10.23 -3.42
CA THR A 695 14.40 -11.32 -4.15
C THR A 695 14.20 -11.02 -5.63
N GLY A 696 14.54 -9.81 -6.13
CA GLY A 696 14.56 -9.53 -7.57
C GLY A 696 15.64 -10.33 -8.31
N LEU A 697 16.70 -10.66 -7.58
CA LEU A 697 17.70 -11.65 -7.97
C LEU A 697 17.06 -12.98 -8.38
N VAL A 698 16.00 -13.48 -7.71
CA VAL A 698 15.41 -14.83 -7.89
C VAL A 698 14.91 -15.15 -9.30
N TYR A 699 14.75 -14.15 -10.16
CA TYR A 699 14.19 -14.27 -11.50
C TYR A 699 15.14 -13.83 -12.63
N LEU A 700 16.35 -13.39 -12.25
CA LEU A 700 17.51 -13.22 -13.15
C LEU A 700 18.73 -14.04 -12.66
N ALA A 701 18.60 -14.70 -11.50
CA ALA A 701 19.59 -15.33 -10.62
C ALA A 701 18.81 -16.16 -9.54
N PRO A 702 19.37 -16.53 -8.37
CA PRO A 702 18.69 -17.39 -7.38
C PRO A 702 18.19 -16.72 -6.07
N PRO A 703 17.34 -17.43 -5.29
CA PRO A 703 17.11 -17.17 -3.87
C PRO A 703 18.17 -17.89 -3.01
N SER A 704 19.41 -17.38 -2.96
CA SER A 704 20.48 -18.01 -2.17
C SER A 704 20.38 -17.70 -0.66
N MET A 705 19.27 -18.11 -0.05
CA MET A 705 19.08 -18.26 1.40
C MET A 705 18.44 -19.62 1.69
N HIS A 706 18.48 -20.11 2.94
CA HIS A 706 17.94 -21.44 3.28
C HIS A 706 16.41 -21.48 3.19
N LEU A 707 15.90 -22.05 2.10
CA LEU A 707 14.55 -21.80 1.62
C LEU A 707 13.92 -23.06 0.98
N ASP A 708 13.59 -24.06 1.81
CA ASP A 708 12.79 -25.25 1.44
C ASP A 708 11.54 -24.91 0.61
N ARG A 709 11.22 -25.63 -0.47
CA ARG A 709 10.09 -25.27 -1.36
C ARG A 709 8.72 -25.06 -0.68
N ASP A 710 8.51 -25.60 0.53
CA ASP A 710 7.29 -25.47 1.33
C ASP A 710 7.33 -24.29 2.37
N TRP A 711 7.87 -23.10 2.03
CA TRP A 711 7.96 -21.97 2.99
C TRP A 711 6.61 -21.66 3.67
N THR A 712 6.56 -21.65 5.00
CA THR A 712 5.54 -20.87 5.72
C THR A 712 5.88 -19.38 5.65
N VAL A 713 4.95 -18.49 6.02
CA VAL A 713 5.24 -17.03 6.12
C VAL A 713 6.38 -16.76 7.12
N LYS A 714 6.61 -17.64 8.10
CA LYS A 714 7.66 -17.47 9.12
C LYS A 714 9.09 -17.76 8.68
N GLU A 715 9.31 -18.42 7.55
CA GLU A 715 10.68 -18.82 7.13
C GLU A 715 11.36 -17.82 6.18
N GLN A 716 10.61 -16.93 5.54
CA GLN A 716 11.17 -15.80 4.76
C GLN A 716 11.65 -14.64 5.66
N ILE A 717 11.14 -14.61 6.89
CA ILE A 717 11.28 -13.54 7.88
C ILE A 717 12.72 -13.40 8.46
N PRO A 718 13.48 -14.44 8.84
CA PRO A 718 14.65 -14.29 9.73
C PRO A 718 15.82 -13.38 9.29
N SER A 719 15.88 -12.92 8.04
CA SER A 719 16.95 -12.05 7.51
C SER A 719 16.45 -10.71 6.99
N GLU A 720 15.31 -10.71 6.29
CA GLU A 720 14.69 -9.48 5.81
C GLU A 720 13.82 -8.82 6.88
N GLU A 721 13.24 -9.54 7.84
CA GLU A 721 12.87 -8.89 9.12
C GLU A 721 14.14 -8.43 9.83
N ALA A 722 15.24 -9.17 9.90
CA ALA A 722 16.42 -8.66 10.63
C ALA A 722 16.89 -7.26 10.14
N LYS A 723 16.69 -6.94 8.84
CA LYS A 723 16.83 -5.59 8.29
C LYS A 723 15.59 -4.70 8.49
N LYS A 724 14.38 -5.14 8.12
CA LYS A 724 13.14 -4.33 8.14
C LYS A 724 12.61 -4.10 9.54
N GLU A 725 12.82 -5.04 10.45
CA GLU A 725 12.71 -4.91 11.90
C GLU A 725 13.79 -3.97 12.44
N THR A 726 15.03 -3.94 11.92
CA THR A 726 15.98 -2.86 12.30
C THR A 726 15.47 -1.49 11.80
N SER A 727 14.99 -1.39 10.56
CA SER A 727 14.40 -0.16 10.01
C SER A 727 13.11 0.25 10.71
N ALA A 728 12.27 -0.71 11.13
CA ALA A 728 11.00 -0.47 11.81
C ALA A 728 11.16 -0.36 13.33
N GLN A 729 12.22 -0.91 13.94
CA GLN A 729 12.67 -0.56 15.29
C GLN A 729 13.12 0.89 15.31
N GLY A 730 13.90 1.34 14.31
CA GLY A 730 14.26 2.74 14.09
C GLY A 730 13.01 3.60 13.94
N LEU A 731 12.22 3.38 12.89
CA LEU A 731 10.98 4.13 12.65
C LEU A 731 9.97 4.06 13.82
N ALA A 732 9.98 3.01 14.66
CA ALA A 732 9.17 2.95 15.89
C ALA A 732 9.80 3.66 17.10
N SER A 733 11.14 3.72 17.23
CA SER A 733 11.78 4.67 18.16
C SER A 733 11.55 6.11 17.72
N ASP A 734 11.45 6.32 16.41
CA ASP A 734 11.08 7.56 15.73
C ASP A 734 9.54 7.66 15.56
N GLY A 735 8.78 6.97 16.43
CA GLY A 735 7.36 7.22 16.74
C GLY A 735 6.28 6.87 15.71
N LEU A 736 6.57 6.14 14.63
CA LEU A 736 5.56 5.75 13.62
C LEU A 736 4.49 4.77 14.16
N PRO A 737 3.17 5.11 14.11
CA PRO A 737 2.10 4.23 14.59
C PRO A 737 1.82 3.07 13.62
N GLY A 738 2.38 1.91 13.92
CA GLY A 738 2.17 0.67 13.16
C GLY A 738 3.40 -0.23 13.22
N ALA A 739 4.57 0.38 13.07
CA ALA A 739 5.85 -0.22 13.38
C ALA A 739 5.92 -0.55 14.90
N ARG A 740 6.40 -1.75 15.24
CA ARG A 740 6.67 -2.16 16.63
C ARG A 740 8.03 -2.84 16.72
N PRO A 741 8.86 -2.53 17.73
CA PRO A 741 10.08 -3.29 18.00
C PRO A 741 9.76 -4.78 18.20
N GLY A 742 10.53 -5.67 17.57
CA GLY A 742 10.39 -7.12 17.70
C GLY A 742 9.41 -7.80 16.74
N LYS A 743 8.38 -7.10 16.23
CA LYS A 743 7.18 -7.75 15.66
C LYS A 743 6.50 -6.90 14.56
N ILE A 744 6.65 -7.29 13.29
CA ILE A 744 5.77 -6.80 12.21
C ILE A 744 4.41 -7.51 12.34
N ASP A 745 3.35 -6.79 12.74
CA ASP A 745 2.00 -7.39 12.88
C ASP A 745 1.24 -7.35 11.56
N LEU A 746 1.62 -8.25 10.64
CA LEU A 746 1.03 -8.38 9.29
C LEU A 746 -0.50 -8.39 9.29
N ARG A 747 -1.12 -8.96 10.33
CA ARG A 747 -2.59 -9.02 10.48
C ARG A 747 -3.22 -7.64 10.64
N ALA A 748 -2.53 -6.67 11.24
CA ALA A 748 -3.03 -5.30 11.31
C ALA A 748 -3.22 -4.70 9.90
N ASN A 749 -2.38 -5.10 8.94
CA ASN A 749 -2.44 -4.64 7.55
C ASN A 749 -3.40 -5.49 6.69
N GLU A 750 -3.48 -6.82 6.91
CA GLU A 750 -4.54 -7.68 6.36
C GLU A 750 -5.94 -7.13 6.70
N PHE A 751 -6.19 -6.79 7.98
CA PHE A 751 -7.48 -6.28 8.45
C PHE A 751 -7.73 -4.80 8.10
N LYS A 752 -6.70 -4.01 7.79
CA LYS A 752 -6.86 -2.64 7.28
C LYS A 752 -7.37 -2.65 5.84
N TYR A 753 -6.60 -3.16 4.87
CA TYR A 753 -6.87 -2.99 3.43
C TYR A 753 -6.38 -4.15 2.54
N SER A 754 -7.09 -5.28 2.51
CA SER A 754 -7.02 -6.16 1.34
C SER A 754 -7.61 -5.44 0.12
N LEU A 755 -6.75 -4.99 -0.79
CA LEU A 755 -7.18 -4.35 -2.05
C LEU A 755 -7.95 -5.34 -2.95
N LYS A 756 -7.64 -6.64 -2.83
CA LYS A 756 -8.33 -7.73 -3.56
C LYS A 756 -9.83 -7.85 -3.23
N SER A 757 -10.28 -7.36 -2.08
CA SER A 757 -11.71 -7.21 -1.76
C SER A 757 -12.24 -5.83 -2.16
N MET A 758 -11.53 -4.75 -1.83
CA MET A 758 -12.00 -3.38 -2.11
C MET A 758 -12.22 -3.08 -3.60
N VAL A 759 -11.41 -3.64 -4.52
CA VAL A 759 -11.61 -3.47 -5.97
C VAL A 759 -12.99 -3.97 -6.44
N ARG A 760 -13.56 -4.97 -5.75
CA ARG A 760 -14.88 -5.53 -6.08
C ARG A 760 -16.03 -4.56 -5.77
N GLU A 761 -15.80 -3.64 -4.83
CA GLU A 761 -16.73 -2.59 -4.41
C GLU A 761 -16.53 -1.27 -5.20
N MET A 762 -15.42 -1.14 -5.94
CA MET A 762 -15.13 0.03 -6.74
C MET A 762 -16.08 0.13 -7.94
N SER A 763 -16.62 1.33 -8.15
CA SER A 763 -17.54 1.65 -9.24
C SER A 763 -17.11 2.93 -9.95
N ASN A 764 -17.33 3.03 -11.26
CA ASN A 764 -16.90 4.14 -12.10
C ASN A 764 -15.39 4.37 -12.08
N VAL A 765 -14.59 3.31 -12.14
CA VAL A 765 -13.12 3.40 -12.31
C VAL A 765 -12.70 2.83 -13.66
N PHE A 766 -11.88 3.56 -14.42
CA PHE A 766 -11.11 3.00 -15.52
C PHE A 766 -9.74 2.57 -14.97
N PHE A 767 -9.41 1.30 -15.16
CA PHE A 767 -8.13 0.74 -14.82
C PHE A 767 -7.32 0.48 -16.10
N THR A 768 -6.06 0.88 -16.11
CA THR A 768 -5.12 0.63 -17.21
C THR A 768 -3.88 -0.06 -16.66
N VAL A 769 -3.27 -0.94 -17.45
CA VAL A 769 -2.06 -1.70 -17.06
C VAL A 769 -1.10 -1.81 -18.24
N GLY A 770 0.15 -1.41 -18.06
CA GLY A 770 1.21 -1.61 -19.04
C GLY A 770 1.57 -3.10 -19.21
N GLU A 771 1.82 -3.54 -20.45
CA GLU A 771 2.27 -4.90 -20.73
C GLU A 771 3.72 -5.16 -20.32
N LEU A 772 4.58 -4.14 -20.41
CA LEU A 772 5.99 -4.16 -20.04
C LEU A 772 6.24 -3.52 -18.67
N ASP A 773 5.18 -2.99 -18.05
CA ASP A 773 5.18 -2.48 -16.69
C ASP A 773 5.28 -3.63 -15.68
N PRO A 774 6.38 -3.74 -14.91
CA PRO A 774 6.54 -4.82 -13.95
C PRO A 774 5.55 -4.71 -12.77
N TRP A 775 5.05 -3.50 -12.47
CA TRP A 775 3.97 -3.31 -11.50
C TRP A 775 2.63 -3.89 -11.98
N GLY A 776 2.42 -3.98 -13.29
CA GLY A 776 1.23 -4.62 -13.87
C GLY A 776 1.15 -6.12 -13.59
N TRP A 777 2.30 -6.81 -13.62
CA TRP A 777 2.40 -8.24 -13.35
C TRP A 777 2.41 -8.57 -11.85
N ALA A 778 2.78 -7.61 -11.00
CA ALA A 778 2.51 -7.62 -9.56
C ALA A 778 1.14 -6.94 -9.22
N GLY A 779 0.28 -6.70 -10.22
CA GLY A 779 -0.82 -5.74 -10.12
C GLY A 779 -2.22 -6.31 -10.34
N LEU A 780 -3.08 -5.44 -10.88
CA LEU A 780 -4.51 -5.66 -11.03
C LEU A 780 -4.85 -6.48 -12.29
N THR A 781 -5.59 -7.58 -12.13
CA THR A 781 -6.10 -8.37 -13.27
C THR A 781 -7.40 -7.81 -13.84
N GLU A 782 -7.68 -8.13 -15.11
CA GLU A 782 -8.93 -7.78 -15.78
C GLU A 782 -10.17 -8.34 -15.05
N GLU A 783 -10.10 -9.59 -14.57
CA GLU A 783 -11.17 -10.23 -13.79
C GLU A 783 -11.47 -9.49 -12.49
N MET A 784 -10.45 -8.92 -11.83
CA MET A 784 -10.64 -8.09 -10.64
C MET A 784 -11.24 -6.73 -11.01
N ALA A 785 -10.70 -6.06 -12.03
CA ALA A 785 -11.14 -4.73 -12.46
C ALA A 785 -12.62 -4.67 -12.89
N LEU A 786 -13.10 -5.71 -13.59
CA LEU A 786 -14.41 -5.75 -14.23
C LEU A 786 -15.55 -6.33 -13.36
N GLN A 787 -15.34 -6.57 -12.06
CA GLN A 787 -16.41 -7.12 -11.19
C GLN A 787 -17.61 -6.18 -11.01
N HIS A 788 -17.43 -4.87 -11.22
CA HIS A 788 -18.53 -3.90 -11.26
C HIS A 788 -18.78 -3.41 -12.71
N PRO A 789 -20.02 -3.46 -13.24
CA PRO A 789 -20.30 -3.23 -14.66
C PRO A 789 -20.06 -1.78 -15.17
N SER A 790 -19.88 -0.82 -14.26
CA SER A 790 -19.48 0.55 -14.61
C SER A 790 -17.96 0.79 -14.60
N ASN A 791 -17.15 -0.20 -14.24
CA ASN A 791 -15.69 -0.12 -14.38
C ASN A 791 -15.25 -0.46 -15.80
N ARG A 792 -14.03 -0.07 -16.16
CA ARG A 792 -13.38 -0.42 -17.43
C ARG A 792 -11.97 -0.90 -17.16
N PHE A 793 -11.44 -1.73 -18.05
CA PHE A 793 -10.08 -2.23 -18.02
C PHE A 793 -9.46 -2.13 -19.42
N ALA A 794 -8.17 -1.82 -19.51
CA ALA A 794 -7.41 -1.97 -20.74
C ALA A 794 -5.94 -2.34 -20.45
N LYS A 795 -5.43 -3.37 -21.13
CA LYS A 795 -3.99 -3.68 -21.16
C LYS A 795 -3.32 -2.91 -22.29
N ILE A 796 -2.33 -2.08 -21.97
CA ILE A 796 -1.56 -1.30 -22.92
C ILE A 796 -0.43 -2.19 -23.44
N LYS A 797 -0.67 -2.82 -24.59
CA LYS A 797 0.30 -3.62 -25.33
C LYS A 797 1.58 -2.80 -25.58
N ARG A 798 2.76 -3.35 -25.28
CA ARG A 798 4.08 -2.65 -25.24
C ARG A 798 4.17 -1.43 -24.29
N GLY A 799 3.18 -1.15 -23.45
CA GLY A 799 3.23 -0.03 -22.51
C GLY A 799 4.10 -0.30 -21.29
N GLY A 800 5.01 0.61 -20.96
CA GLY A 800 5.61 0.76 -19.64
C GLY A 800 4.64 1.38 -18.62
N HIS A 801 5.17 1.85 -17.49
CA HIS A 801 4.40 2.25 -16.32
C HIS A 801 3.50 3.46 -16.60
N HIS A 802 2.18 3.27 -16.47
CA HIS A 802 1.13 4.28 -16.71
C HIS A 802 1.29 5.14 -17.99
N ALA A 803 1.74 4.54 -19.10
CA ALA A 803 2.06 5.20 -20.37
C ALA A 803 0.88 6.00 -20.99
N ASP A 804 -0.34 5.56 -20.73
CA ASP A 804 -1.63 6.21 -21.03
C ASP A 804 -1.76 7.62 -20.42
N THR A 805 -1.26 7.84 -19.22
CA THR A 805 -1.44 9.14 -18.53
C THR A 805 -0.66 10.30 -19.15
N PHE A 806 0.38 10.01 -19.93
CA PHE A 806 1.27 11.00 -20.54
C PHE A 806 0.62 11.83 -21.66
N PHE A 807 1.28 12.93 -22.04
CA PHE A 807 0.90 13.72 -23.23
C PHE A 807 0.94 12.88 -24.51
N SER A 808 0.02 13.20 -25.43
CA SER A 808 -0.01 12.62 -26.77
C SER A 808 1.19 13.06 -27.61
N THR A 809 1.76 12.11 -28.34
CA THR A 809 2.92 12.28 -29.23
C THR A 809 2.64 11.72 -30.62
N ASP A 810 3.41 12.17 -31.61
CA ASP A 810 3.45 11.56 -32.94
C ASP A 810 4.05 10.14 -32.91
N GLN A 811 4.94 9.87 -31.94
CA GLN A 811 5.57 8.57 -31.69
C GLN A 811 4.63 7.51 -31.08
N ASP A 812 3.50 7.91 -30.49
CA ASP A 812 2.53 6.97 -29.92
C ASP A 812 2.03 5.95 -30.97
N TYR A 813 2.02 4.67 -30.60
CA TYR A 813 1.44 3.61 -31.43
C TYR A 813 -0.08 3.55 -31.28
N GLU A 814 -0.74 2.91 -32.25
CA GLU A 814 -2.20 2.93 -32.40
C GLU A 814 -2.92 2.36 -31.17
N GLU A 815 -2.44 1.27 -30.58
CA GLU A 815 -3.05 0.68 -29.39
C GLU A 815 -3.04 1.63 -28.17
N LEU A 816 -1.99 2.44 -27.98
CA LEU A 816 -1.92 3.45 -26.91
C LEU A 816 -2.90 4.60 -27.16
N ARG A 817 -3.03 5.06 -28.41
CA ARG A 817 -4.01 6.09 -28.79
C ARG A 817 -5.45 5.62 -28.55
N GLN A 818 -5.74 4.35 -28.85
CA GLN A 818 -7.06 3.75 -28.61
C GLN A 818 -7.40 3.63 -27.13
N VAL A 819 -6.45 3.30 -26.25
CA VAL A 819 -6.68 3.31 -24.79
C VAL A 819 -7.00 4.72 -24.30
N ARG A 820 -6.19 5.72 -24.67
CA ARG A 820 -6.43 7.11 -24.25
C ARG A 820 -7.79 7.64 -24.71
N GLU A 821 -8.24 7.37 -25.94
CA GLU A 821 -9.57 7.82 -26.36
C GLU A 821 -10.70 7.03 -25.65
N ALA A 822 -10.48 5.77 -25.29
CA ALA A 822 -11.44 5.01 -24.47
C ALA A 822 -11.58 5.61 -23.06
N GLU A 823 -10.49 6.04 -22.44
CA GLU A 823 -10.49 6.78 -21.17
C GLU A 823 -11.18 8.15 -21.31
N LYS A 824 -10.80 8.93 -22.34
CA LYS A 824 -11.44 10.21 -22.66
C LYS A 824 -12.95 10.05 -22.84
N GLN A 825 -13.40 9.05 -23.59
CA GLN A 825 -14.82 8.77 -23.77
C GLN A 825 -15.48 8.32 -22.46
N PHE A 826 -14.86 7.44 -21.67
CA PHE A 826 -15.37 7.03 -20.36
C PHE A 826 -15.56 8.23 -19.41
N ILE A 827 -14.62 9.16 -19.38
CA ILE A 827 -14.73 10.38 -18.56
C ILE A 827 -15.84 11.31 -19.09
N LYS A 828 -15.93 11.52 -20.42
CA LYS A 828 -17.04 12.24 -21.07
C LYS A 828 -18.39 11.62 -20.66
N ASP A 829 -18.46 10.29 -20.63
CA ASP A 829 -19.58 9.48 -20.16
C ASP A 829 -19.89 9.63 -18.66
N ILE A 830 -18.91 9.91 -17.80
CA ILE A 830 -19.12 10.13 -16.35
C ILE A 830 -19.55 11.58 -16.07
N ILE A 831 -19.04 12.56 -16.84
CA ILE A 831 -19.43 13.96 -16.72
C ILE A 831 -20.88 14.17 -17.19
N GLY A 832 -21.31 13.46 -18.25
CA GLY A 832 -22.64 13.59 -18.86
C GLY A 832 -23.79 12.87 -18.13
N LYS A 833 -23.55 12.25 -16.96
CA LYS A 833 -24.55 11.52 -16.15
C LYS A 833 -24.79 12.24 -14.83
#